data_AF-A0A8H4P1K2-F1
#
_entry.id   AF-A0A8H4P1K2-F1
#
_cell.length_a   1.000
_cell.length_b   1.000
_cell.length_c   1.000
_cell.angle_alpha   90.00
_cell.angle_beta   90.00
_cell.angle_gamma   90.00
#
_symmetry.space_group_name_H-M   'P 1'
#
loop_
_entity.id
_entity.type
_entity.pdbx_description
1 polymer ?
#
loop_
_entity_poly.entity_id
_entity_poly.type
_entity_poly.pdbx_seq_one_letter_code
_entity_poly.pdbx_strand_id
1 'polypeptide(L)'
;MKFLSIFAATLLPAVAIATETSGFTYERLDKEKAVLLVVDIQEGLYQMVRDYEPTLYREQAIAHASMADLFDLPVIMTTSADTGPNGPILKEIKQMHPNATLIQRQGEVNAWDSEEFRNAVKATKKTQVIVAGIVTDVCTTFLALSLREAGYSVWANIEASGTSSAYVRDVSNDRMAKAGVHTVSMFAILGELMRDWRATPGAKEIFPWADKHMPVVGHLARAHGLFRAGGDGPAAFVFEDESTLSLRGFRTGLVSWIGDPEVQEGLEVLHTDTLPEETLELDFVHEEWLDEWRSLDRRGTGEDGVPKRYIWTGDDMDTAFERTISPTVHPLPMLHAIDGVASSAWVLLWLAIPWPETFDRSLQVAYLYLTSNPGPGNMASAPTSPGTYKGPVGPLHHRCPQCSATGPQLLRCSACRAVRYCSREHQVAHRPEHKTACTKIRKARAKLEQEDHGVRHATADFMTPANAFETDVGHFWGIMSTRDYMRARFSLADHLLLQGTLDGVDEALSHMQDMLRLCRSDNMGVRDSVPAIMLRLDLDQECYDFVKWWATCDPDGHYDWGDMTLPHLNIHGADVLEDPDFFGKYPSLDHVVAILLLKLKLLVDIRNLKITRKILAFRRLPLDLWESIELSVVRSPLSTMFQKQSTQTLFKTEAKLLNQTRQLGATVVKANGSFIFHLFDPDEPLCTKPDAYSRGSWEEMALAMQHSYAAWWEMEGVLSLLNDARACAARDSEDEIEDMMEGETQRAQDHGHERRTAEEMLEDVSVNRIWGYIDWAVENASYLGPWSERPSEQHTRENKEAWARAVAEEEGEEGIWSSDED
;
A
#
# COMPACT_ATOMS: atom_id res chain seq x y z
N MET A 1 87.78 49.29 10.36
CA MET A 1 87.40 48.75 9.03
C MET A 1 86.66 47.44 9.25
N LYS A 2 85.67 47.18 8.38
CA LYS A 2 84.78 46.01 8.18
C LYS A 2 85.43 44.63 8.47
N PHE A 3 84.75 43.58 8.94
CA PHE A 3 83.79 42.67 8.24
C PHE A 3 83.32 41.60 9.29
N LEU A 4 82.05 41.26 9.62
CA LEU A 4 80.96 40.52 8.92
C LEU A 4 81.48 39.41 7.99
N SER A 5 81.05 38.16 7.92
CA SER A 5 80.04 37.29 8.52
C SER A 5 80.29 35.90 7.92
N ILE A 6 79.82 34.81 8.56
CA ILE A 6 79.25 33.56 7.98
C ILE A 6 79.33 32.53 9.11
N PHE A 7 78.17 32.18 9.68
CA PHE A 7 77.98 30.91 10.38
C PHE A 7 76.75 30.27 9.75
N ALA A 8 76.96 29.11 9.11
CA ALA A 8 75.92 28.27 8.58
C ALA A 8 75.31 27.46 9.74
N ALA A 9 73.99 27.61 9.96
CA ALA A 9 73.20 26.70 10.76
C ALA A 9 72.04 26.23 9.89
N THR A 10 72.11 24.98 9.48
CA THR A 10 71.06 24.23 8.80
C THR A 10 69.85 24.08 9.72
N LEU A 11 68.78 24.82 9.44
CA LEU A 11 67.46 24.63 10.05
C LEU A 11 66.67 23.64 9.19
N LEU A 12 66.44 22.44 9.73
CA LEU A 12 65.35 21.55 9.32
C LEU A 12 64.02 22.29 9.55
N PRO A 13 63.11 22.40 8.58
CA PRO A 13 61.75 22.81 8.88
C PRO A 13 61.08 21.64 9.62
N ALA A 14 60.76 21.86 10.89
CA ALA A 14 59.81 21.02 11.60
C ALA A 14 58.47 21.13 10.88
N VAL A 15 58.12 20.10 10.10
CA VAL A 15 56.74 19.89 9.67
C VAL A 15 55.97 19.58 10.94
N ALA A 16 55.32 20.58 11.50
CA ALA A 16 54.24 20.37 12.45
C ALA A 16 53.13 19.67 11.65
N ILE A 17 53.09 18.35 11.73
CA ILE A 17 51.87 17.60 11.46
C ILE A 17 50.91 18.07 12.56
N ALA A 18 50.10 19.08 12.25
CA ALA A 18 48.92 19.36 13.01
C ALA A 18 48.07 18.10 12.92
N THR A 19 48.03 17.33 14.00
CA THR A 19 46.94 16.40 14.23
C THR A 19 45.68 17.24 14.32
N GLU A 20 45.02 17.47 13.17
CA GLU A 20 43.64 17.94 13.17
C GLU A 20 42.84 16.86 13.89
N THR A 21 42.51 17.16 15.14
CA THR A 21 41.31 16.59 15.73
C THR A 21 40.19 17.17 14.90
N SER A 22 39.68 16.40 13.93
CA SER A 22 38.48 16.75 13.17
C SER A 22 37.27 16.69 14.10
N GLY A 23 37.18 17.66 15.02
CA GLY A 23 36.01 17.87 15.84
C GLY A 23 34.86 18.30 14.93
N PHE A 24 33.73 17.58 15.02
CA PHE A 24 32.49 18.04 14.41
C PHE A 24 32.17 19.46 14.89
N THR A 25 32.06 20.39 13.95
CA THR A 25 31.63 21.77 14.22
C THR A 25 30.18 21.90 13.82
N TYR A 26 29.30 22.14 14.80
CA TYR A 26 27.88 22.33 14.52
C TYR A 26 27.62 23.74 13.99
N GLU A 27 27.66 23.87 12.67
CA GLU A 27 27.16 25.05 11.99
C GLU A 27 25.62 25.07 12.04
N ARG A 28 25.05 26.18 12.53
CA ARG A 28 23.60 26.34 12.74
C ARG A 28 23.03 27.47 11.91
N LEU A 29 21.81 27.31 11.41
CA LEU A 29 21.07 28.34 10.72
C LEU A 29 20.80 29.55 11.62
N ASP A 30 21.02 30.75 11.10
CA ASP A 30 20.88 32.03 11.81
C ASP A 30 20.05 32.95 10.91
N LYS A 31 18.86 33.33 11.40
CA LYS A 31 17.90 34.15 10.63
C LYS A 31 18.49 35.49 10.16
N GLU A 32 19.47 36.02 10.88
CA GLU A 32 20.16 37.27 10.49
C GLU A 32 21.18 37.06 9.35
N LYS A 33 21.58 35.82 9.09
CA LYS A 33 22.60 35.45 8.08
C LYS A 33 22.03 34.67 6.91
N ALA A 34 20.75 34.28 6.95
CA ALA A 34 20.11 33.45 5.96
C ALA A 34 19.40 34.25 4.84
N VAL A 35 19.42 33.69 3.63
CA VAL A 35 18.54 34.03 2.49
C VAL A 35 17.79 32.77 2.06
N LEU A 36 16.52 32.91 1.66
CA LEU A 36 15.70 31.81 1.15
C LEU A 36 15.62 31.84 -0.37
N LEU A 37 15.89 30.70 -1.01
CA LEU A 37 15.92 30.55 -2.46
C LEU A 37 14.82 29.59 -2.93
N VAL A 38 13.97 30.06 -3.83
CA VAL A 38 12.97 29.23 -4.53
C VAL A 38 13.46 28.99 -5.95
N VAL A 39 13.79 27.73 -6.26
CA VAL A 39 14.47 27.37 -7.51
C VAL A 39 13.54 26.61 -8.42
N ASP A 40 13.07 27.26 -9.48
CA ASP A 40 12.40 26.62 -10.62
C ASP A 40 11.16 25.79 -10.22
N ILE A 41 10.44 26.18 -9.15
CA ILE A 41 9.16 25.57 -8.76
C ILE A 41 8.07 26.07 -9.72
N GLN A 42 8.10 25.53 -10.94
CA GLN A 42 7.27 25.94 -12.08
C GLN A 42 6.15 24.93 -12.36
N GLU A 43 5.01 25.40 -12.88
CA GLU A 43 3.81 24.57 -13.12
C GLU A 43 4.06 23.36 -14.03
N GLY A 44 4.95 23.50 -15.03
CA GLY A 44 5.33 22.41 -15.94
C GLY A 44 6.30 21.43 -15.28
N LEU A 45 7.36 21.94 -14.62
CA LEU A 45 8.35 21.11 -13.93
C LEU A 45 7.74 20.33 -12.77
N TYR A 46 6.72 20.87 -12.11
CA TYR A 46 5.93 20.18 -11.08
C TYR A 46 5.38 18.82 -11.57
N GLN A 47 5.10 18.66 -12.87
CA GLN A 47 4.63 17.37 -13.43
C GLN A 47 5.71 16.27 -13.43
N MET A 48 6.99 16.65 -13.30
CA MET A 48 8.11 15.71 -13.22
C MET A 48 8.38 15.24 -11.79
N VAL A 49 7.74 15.84 -10.78
CA VAL A 49 7.87 15.42 -9.38
C VAL A 49 7.02 14.17 -9.15
N ARG A 50 7.68 13.05 -8.92
CA ARG A 50 7.08 11.71 -8.68
C ARG A 50 7.69 11.00 -7.48
N ASP A 51 8.72 11.58 -6.86
CA ASP A 51 9.30 11.11 -5.60
C ASP A 51 8.50 11.52 -4.35
N TYR A 52 7.52 12.42 -4.52
CA TYR A 52 6.53 12.84 -3.53
C TYR A 52 5.11 12.72 -4.09
N GLU A 53 4.13 12.57 -3.21
CA GLU A 53 2.71 12.74 -3.57
C GLU A 53 2.49 14.21 -4.01
N PRO A 54 1.85 14.46 -5.16
CA PRO A 54 1.79 15.79 -5.75
C PRO A 54 1.20 16.86 -4.82
N THR A 55 0.08 16.57 -4.17
CA THR A 55 -0.61 17.52 -3.27
C THR A 55 0.30 17.91 -2.11
N LEU A 56 0.90 16.93 -1.46
CA LEU A 56 1.85 17.12 -0.37
C LEU A 56 3.05 17.94 -0.84
N TYR A 57 3.64 17.62 -2.00
CA TYR A 57 4.76 18.38 -2.53
C TYR A 57 4.39 19.84 -2.80
N ARG A 58 3.23 20.12 -3.40
CA ARG A 58 2.75 21.49 -3.65
C ARG A 58 2.63 22.27 -2.34
N GLU A 59 2.04 21.66 -1.31
CA GLU A 59 1.91 22.27 0.01
C GLU A 59 3.29 22.54 0.64
N GLN A 60 4.24 21.62 0.53
CA GLN A 60 5.60 21.80 1.06
C GLN A 60 6.40 22.87 0.30
N ALA A 61 6.22 22.98 -1.01
CA ALA A 61 6.81 24.05 -1.81
C ALA A 61 6.28 25.44 -1.38
N ILE A 62 4.97 25.55 -1.15
CA ILE A 62 4.33 26.77 -0.64
C ILE A 62 4.81 27.06 0.79
N ALA A 63 4.87 26.03 1.64
CA ALA A 63 5.35 26.15 3.02
C ALA A 63 6.80 26.66 3.04
N HIS A 64 7.68 26.11 2.21
CA HIS A 64 9.05 26.59 2.10
C HIS A 64 9.12 28.09 1.78
N ALA A 65 8.39 28.55 0.78
CA ALA A 65 8.34 29.97 0.44
C ALA A 65 7.79 30.82 1.61
N SER A 66 6.78 30.34 2.33
CA SER A 66 6.14 31.08 3.42
C SER A 66 7.00 31.22 4.68
N MET A 67 8.04 30.40 4.85
CA MET A 67 8.96 30.53 5.98
C MET A 67 9.67 31.90 6.00
N ALA A 68 9.83 32.52 4.82
CA ALA A 68 10.46 33.82 4.73
C ALA A 68 9.66 34.92 5.45
N ASP A 69 8.33 34.90 5.35
CA ASP A 69 7.46 35.86 6.05
C ASP A 69 7.50 35.63 7.57
N LEU A 70 7.62 34.37 7.99
CA LEU A 70 7.65 34.00 9.40
C LEU A 70 8.93 34.49 10.10
N PHE A 71 10.08 34.46 9.41
CA PHE A 71 11.39 34.79 9.97
C PHE A 71 12.02 36.08 9.41
N ASP A 72 11.30 36.84 8.58
CA ASP A 72 11.79 38.05 7.89
C ASP A 72 13.06 37.79 7.05
N LEU A 73 13.05 36.71 6.27
CA LEU A 73 14.18 36.33 5.41
C LEU A 73 14.07 36.97 4.03
N PRO A 74 15.18 37.46 3.44
CA PRO A 74 15.18 37.85 2.03
C PRO A 74 14.86 36.64 1.15
N VAL A 75 14.01 36.83 0.13
CA VAL A 75 13.64 35.79 -0.84
C VAL A 75 14.19 36.13 -2.22
N ILE A 76 14.81 35.14 -2.87
CA ILE A 76 15.15 35.20 -4.29
C ILE A 76 14.51 34.00 -4.98
N MET A 77 13.80 34.28 -6.06
CA MET A 77 13.14 33.28 -6.89
C MET A 77 13.84 33.21 -8.25
N THR A 78 13.92 32.02 -8.83
CA THR A 78 14.37 31.82 -10.20
C THR A 78 13.44 30.89 -10.95
N THR A 79 13.38 31.06 -12.27
CA THR A 79 12.73 30.13 -13.19
C THR A 79 13.68 29.77 -14.34
N SER A 80 13.53 28.56 -14.88
CA SER A 80 14.26 28.06 -16.04
C SER A 80 13.34 27.93 -17.25
N ALA A 81 13.64 28.64 -18.34
CA ALA A 81 12.92 28.63 -19.61
C ALA A 81 11.38 28.72 -19.44
N ASP A 82 10.92 29.69 -18.64
CA ASP A 82 9.53 29.82 -18.19
C ASP A 82 8.52 30.20 -19.27
N THR A 83 9.02 30.63 -20.44
CA THR A 83 8.22 30.83 -21.65
C THR A 83 7.98 29.54 -22.45
N GLY A 84 8.66 28.44 -22.06
CA GLY A 84 8.57 27.11 -22.67
C GLY A 84 7.74 26.11 -21.85
N PRO A 85 7.94 24.79 -22.09
CA PRO A 85 7.19 23.72 -21.42
C PRO A 85 7.31 23.70 -19.89
N ASN A 86 8.38 24.30 -19.34
CA ASN A 86 8.60 24.40 -17.90
C ASN A 86 7.52 25.27 -17.23
N GLY A 87 6.96 26.25 -17.95
CA GLY A 87 5.87 27.11 -17.49
C GLY A 87 6.31 28.17 -16.46
N PRO A 88 5.38 29.02 -15.98
CA PRO A 88 5.69 30.03 -14.97
C PRO A 88 5.91 29.40 -13.58
N ILE A 89 6.55 30.15 -12.67
CA ILE A 89 6.58 29.80 -11.24
C ILE A 89 5.16 29.66 -10.68
N LEU A 90 4.97 28.81 -9.67
CA LEU A 90 3.66 28.64 -9.02
C LEU A 90 3.08 29.98 -8.58
N LYS A 91 1.80 30.18 -8.92
CA LYS A 91 1.10 31.44 -8.71
C LYS A 91 1.06 31.83 -7.23
N GLU A 92 0.84 30.86 -6.36
CA GLU A 92 0.73 31.01 -4.91
C GLU A 92 2.02 31.58 -4.32
N ILE A 93 3.17 31.05 -4.75
CA ILE A 93 4.50 31.52 -4.30
C ILE A 93 4.75 32.96 -4.78
N LYS A 94 4.43 33.25 -6.04
CA LYS A 94 4.59 34.61 -6.59
C LYS A 94 3.68 35.64 -5.91
N GLN A 95 2.47 35.23 -5.53
CA GLN A 95 1.51 36.10 -4.83
C GLN A 95 1.88 36.37 -3.38
N MET A 96 2.54 35.41 -2.73
CA MET A 96 3.07 35.56 -1.37
C MET A 96 4.23 36.57 -1.33
N HIS A 97 5.10 36.53 -2.34
CA HIS A 97 6.31 37.36 -2.44
C HIS A 97 6.30 38.29 -3.66
N PRO A 98 5.33 39.22 -3.79
CA PRO A 98 5.16 40.01 -5.01
C PRO A 98 6.33 40.97 -5.30
N ASN A 99 7.11 41.31 -4.27
CA ASN A 99 8.26 42.22 -4.35
C ASN A 99 9.61 41.48 -4.32
N ALA A 100 9.62 40.15 -4.21
CA ALA A 100 10.86 39.40 -4.21
C ALA A 100 11.50 39.38 -5.60
N THR A 101 12.83 39.35 -5.64
CA THR A 101 13.60 39.28 -6.87
C THR A 101 13.29 37.98 -7.59
N LEU A 102 12.69 38.05 -8.79
CA LEU A 102 12.45 36.91 -9.67
C LEU A 102 13.36 37.00 -10.90
N ILE A 103 14.29 36.06 -11.03
CA ILE A 103 15.23 36.01 -12.15
C ILE A 103 14.81 34.94 -13.14
N GLN A 104 14.54 35.34 -14.38
CA GLN A 104 14.05 34.45 -15.43
C GLN A 104 15.21 34.01 -16.33
N ARG A 105 15.77 32.83 -16.07
CA ARG A 105 16.88 32.27 -16.84
C ARG A 105 16.35 31.58 -18.09
N GLN A 106 16.80 31.99 -19.27
CA GLN A 106 16.32 31.44 -20.54
C GLN A 106 17.26 30.38 -21.15
N GLY A 107 18.42 30.11 -20.52
CA GLY A 107 19.36 29.10 -21.01
C GLY A 107 20.18 28.41 -19.93
N GLU A 108 20.66 29.13 -18.92
CA GLU A 108 21.47 28.56 -17.84
C GLU A 108 20.65 27.54 -17.04
N VAL A 109 21.16 26.31 -16.90
CA VAL A 109 20.51 25.25 -16.11
C VAL A 109 20.84 25.39 -14.63
N ASN A 110 22.12 25.59 -14.28
CA ASN A 110 22.52 25.94 -12.92
C ASN A 110 22.27 27.43 -12.65
N ALA A 111 21.50 27.77 -11.61
CA ALA A 111 21.17 29.16 -11.32
C ALA A 111 22.41 29.98 -10.98
N TRP A 112 23.45 29.34 -10.46
CA TRP A 112 24.71 30.01 -10.20
C TRP A 112 25.46 30.43 -11.45
N ASP A 113 25.15 29.91 -12.64
CA ASP A 113 25.78 30.35 -13.89
C ASP A 113 25.25 31.72 -14.36
N SER A 114 24.03 32.08 -13.96
CA SER A 114 23.44 33.40 -14.23
C SER A 114 24.14 34.48 -13.40
N GLU A 115 24.72 35.46 -14.08
CA GLU A 115 25.36 36.60 -13.42
C GLU A 115 24.37 37.42 -12.60
N GLU A 116 23.14 37.62 -13.12
CA GLU A 116 22.07 38.31 -12.42
C GLU A 116 21.71 37.62 -11.10
N PHE A 117 21.59 36.28 -11.12
CA PHE A 117 21.34 35.49 -9.93
C PHE A 117 22.46 35.56 -8.90
N ARG A 118 23.72 35.39 -9.33
CA ARG A 118 24.87 35.54 -8.43
C ARG A 118 24.91 36.93 -7.79
N ASN A 119 24.63 37.97 -8.57
CA ASN A 119 24.65 39.35 -8.08
C ASN A 119 23.51 39.61 -7.09
N ALA A 120 22.31 39.07 -7.34
CA ALA A 120 21.18 39.15 -6.42
C ALA A 120 21.50 38.46 -5.08
N VAL A 121 22.06 37.25 -5.10
CA VAL A 121 22.46 36.53 -3.87
C VAL A 121 23.53 37.31 -3.11
N LYS A 122 24.56 37.82 -3.78
CA LYS A 122 25.61 38.66 -3.16
C LYS A 122 25.06 39.97 -2.58
N ALA A 123 24.07 40.58 -3.23
CA ALA A 123 23.47 41.82 -2.77
C ALA A 123 22.75 41.67 -1.42
N THR A 124 22.29 40.47 -1.07
CA THR A 124 21.68 40.19 0.24
C THR A 124 22.67 40.32 1.40
N LYS A 125 23.98 40.18 1.14
CA LYS A 125 25.06 40.11 2.14
C LYS A 125 24.88 38.99 3.17
N LYS A 126 24.00 38.02 2.89
CA LYS A 126 23.78 36.83 3.69
C LYS A 126 24.87 35.81 3.39
N THR A 127 25.24 34.99 4.36
CA THR A 127 26.29 33.96 4.23
C THR A 127 25.72 32.55 4.28
N GLN A 128 24.47 32.41 4.70
CA GLN A 128 23.75 31.15 4.78
C GLN A 128 22.60 31.14 3.78
N VAL A 129 22.32 29.98 3.20
CA VAL A 129 21.33 29.81 2.16
C VAL A 129 20.40 28.67 2.54
N ILE A 130 19.10 28.91 2.46
CA ILE A 130 18.06 27.88 2.53
C ILE A 130 17.52 27.71 1.11
N VAL A 131 17.60 26.51 0.55
CA VAL A 131 17.27 26.26 -0.87
C VAL A 131 16.26 25.12 -1.03
N ALA A 132 15.30 25.29 -1.92
CA ALA A 132 14.42 24.22 -2.42
C ALA A 132 14.05 24.45 -3.89
N GLY A 133 13.79 23.37 -4.63
CA GLY A 133 13.48 23.49 -6.05
C GLY A 133 13.23 22.22 -6.84
N ILE A 134 13.02 22.38 -8.15
CA ILE A 134 12.76 21.30 -9.10
C ILE A 134 13.73 21.40 -10.31
N VAL A 135 14.34 20.32 -10.81
CA VAL A 135 14.42 18.99 -10.17
C VAL A 135 15.57 18.90 -9.18
N THR A 136 15.43 18.08 -8.15
CA THR A 136 16.42 17.91 -7.07
C THR A 136 17.83 17.60 -7.60
N ASP A 137 17.94 16.69 -8.56
CA ASP A 137 19.19 16.17 -9.14
C ASP A 137 19.94 17.14 -10.05
N VAL A 138 19.25 18.15 -10.58
CA VAL A 138 19.81 19.12 -11.53
C VAL A 138 19.82 20.52 -10.93
N CYS A 139 18.67 21.22 -10.95
CA CYS A 139 18.62 22.63 -10.60
C CYS A 139 18.99 22.89 -9.13
N THR A 140 18.44 22.08 -8.21
CA THR A 140 18.72 22.22 -6.77
C THR A 140 20.14 21.79 -6.44
N THR A 141 20.55 20.61 -6.89
CA THR A 141 21.89 20.07 -6.59
C THR A 141 23.00 20.93 -7.20
N PHE A 142 22.90 21.33 -8.48
CA PHE A 142 23.98 22.12 -9.11
C PHE A 142 24.15 23.47 -8.42
N LEU A 143 23.04 24.13 -8.09
CA LEU A 143 23.09 25.39 -7.35
C LEU A 143 23.70 25.20 -5.96
N ALA A 144 23.27 24.17 -5.21
CA ALA A 144 23.80 23.92 -3.86
C ALA A 144 25.32 23.66 -3.87
N LEU A 145 25.81 22.88 -4.84
CA LEU A 145 27.25 22.62 -5.01
C LEU A 145 28.03 23.90 -5.34
N SER A 146 27.54 24.72 -6.28
CA SER A 146 28.19 25.98 -6.64
C SER A 146 28.17 27.01 -5.51
N LEU A 147 27.11 27.03 -4.69
CA LEU A 147 27.05 27.86 -3.49
C LEU A 147 28.09 27.44 -2.45
N ARG A 148 28.28 26.13 -2.23
CA ARG A 148 29.35 25.61 -1.36
C ARG A 148 30.73 25.98 -1.87
N GLU A 149 30.97 25.83 -3.17
CA GLU A 149 32.22 26.24 -3.81
C GLU A 149 32.46 27.76 -3.65
N ALA A 150 31.41 28.57 -3.75
CA ALA A 150 31.47 30.01 -3.53
C ALA A 150 31.61 30.44 -2.05
N GLY A 151 31.68 29.48 -1.12
CA GLY A 151 31.91 29.73 0.31
C GLY A 151 30.65 30.01 1.13
N TYR A 152 29.46 29.73 0.61
CA TYR A 152 28.22 29.81 1.38
C TYR A 152 27.97 28.52 2.17
N SER A 153 27.22 28.65 3.25
CA SER A 153 26.66 27.50 3.96
C SER A 153 25.23 27.26 3.50
N VAL A 154 24.90 26.01 3.18
CA VAL A 154 23.69 25.69 2.42
C VAL A 154 22.87 24.65 3.17
N TRP A 155 21.59 24.94 3.38
CA TRP A 155 20.58 24.04 3.91
C TRP A 155 19.58 23.74 2.80
N ALA A 156 19.60 22.51 2.30
CA ALA A 156 18.67 22.05 1.28
C ALA A 156 17.44 21.46 1.96
N ASN A 157 16.27 22.06 1.71
CA ASN A 157 15.00 21.56 2.22
C ASN A 157 14.54 20.39 1.34
N ILE A 158 14.68 19.18 1.87
CA ILE A 158 14.38 17.95 1.13
C ILE A 158 12.88 17.77 0.88
N GLU A 159 12.02 18.33 1.73
CA GLU A 159 10.55 18.17 1.63
C GLU A 159 9.94 19.10 0.58
N ALA A 160 10.64 20.17 0.23
CA ALA A 160 10.23 21.13 -0.80
C ALA A 160 11.03 21.02 -2.11
N SER A 161 11.88 19.98 -2.23
CA SER A 161 12.62 19.67 -3.45
C SER A 161 12.13 18.37 -4.07
N GLY A 162 11.80 18.37 -5.36
CA GLY A 162 11.15 17.23 -6.03
C GLY A 162 11.89 16.76 -7.29
N THR A 163 11.78 15.47 -7.63
CA THR A 163 12.36 14.84 -8.83
C THR A 163 11.55 13.62 -9.29
N SER A 164 12.02 12.89 -10.30
CA SER A 164 11.29 11.83 -10.99
C SER A 164 11.19 10.50 -10.24
N SER A 165 12.03 10.25 -9.22
CA SER A 165 11.93 9.05 -8.39
C SER A 165 12.67 9.20 -7.05
N ALA A 166 12.31 8.37 -6.08
CA ALA A 166 12.98 8.32 -4.78
C ALA A 166 14.48 8.01 -4.90
N TYR A 167 14.87 7.13 -5.83
CA TYR A 167 16.28 6.79 -6.06
C TYR A 167 17.09 8.02 -6.53
N VAL A 168 16.57 8.76 -7.51
CA VAL A 168 17.21 9.98 -8.02
C VAL A 168 17.34 11.05 -6.93
N ARG A 169 16.32 11.20 -6.08
CA ARG A 169 16.36 12.08 -4.90
C ARG A 169 17.48 11.67 -3.96
N ASP A 170 17.56 10.40 -3.61
CA ASP A 170 18.47 9.90 -2.57
C ASP A 170 19.94 10.02 -3.03
N VAL A 171 20.24 9.68 -4.29
CA VAL A 171 21.58 9.87 -4.89
C VAL A 171 21.99 11.36 -4.91
N SER A 172 21.05 12.24 -5.20
CA SER A 172 21.30 13.68 -5.29
C SER A 172 21.52 14.32 -3.93
N ASN A 173 20.71 13.93 -2.93
CA ASN A 173 20.88 14.37 -1.55
C ASN A 173 22.20 13.87 -0.96
N ASP A 174 22.60 12.63 -1.25
CA ASP A 174 23.91 12.10 -0.86
C ASP A 174 25.06 12.90 -1.49
N ARG A 175 24.96 13.23 -2.78
CA ARG A 175 25.94 14.10 -3.47
C ARG A 175 26.04 15.48 -2.83
N MET A 176 24.92 16.11 -2.50
CA MET A 176 24.90 17.40 -1.79
C MET A 176 25.54 17.28 -0.39
N ALA A 177 25.17 16.26 0.37
CA ALA A 177 25.71 16.02 1.72
C ALA A 177 27.23 15.82 1.71
N LYS A 178 27.76 15.04 0.75
CA LYS A 178 29.21 14.85 0.55
C LYS A 178 29.97 16.14 0.22
N ALA A 179 29.30 17.14 -0.36
CA ALA A 179 29.86 18.47 -0.59
C ALA A 179 29.68 19.44 0.60
N GLY A 180 29.20 18.94 1.74
CA GLY A 180 28.97 19.71 2.96
C GLY A 180 27.72 20.59 2.92
N VAL A 181 26.73 20.26 2.08
CA VAL A 181 25.38 20.83 2.17
C VAL A 181 24.62 20.14 3.30
N HIS A 182 23.91 20.90 4.12
CA HIS A 182 23.02 20.37 5.14
C HIS A 182 21.69 19.96 4.49
N THR A 183 21.48 18.67 4.24
CA THR A 183 20.19 18.14 3.77
C THR A 183 19.27 17.93 4.96
N VAL A 184 18.21 18.74 5.07
CA VAL A 184 17.39 18.85 6.28
C VAL A 184 15.89 18.88 5.97
N SER A 185 15.07 18.49 6.95
CA SER A 185 13.62 18.68 6.89
C SER A 185 13.23 20.13 7.18
N MET A 186 12.02 20.50 6.78
CA MET A 186 11.46 21.82 7.03
C MET A 186 11.36 22.12 8.52
N PHE A 187 10.92 21.15 9.33
CA PHE A 187 10.81 21.33 10.78
C PHE A 187 12.16 21.59 11.45
N ALA A 188 13.24 20.95 10.96
CA ALA A 188 14.59 21.21 11.44
C ALA A 188 15.05 22.64 11.09
N ILE A 189 14.74 23.13 9.88
CA ILE A 189 14.99 24.52 9.49
C ILE A 189 14.27 25.49 10.43
N LEU A 190 12.99 25.26 10.72
CA LEU A 190 12.21 26.09 11.67
C LEU A 190 12.85 26.09 13.06
N GLY A 191 13.24 24.90 13.56
CA GLY A 191 13.87 24.75 14.86
C GLY A 191 15.21 25.49 14.95
N GLU A 192 16.04 25.41 13.92
CA GLU A 192 17.32 26.13 13.88
C GLU A 192 17.14 27.65 13.75
N LEU A 193 16.15 28.14 13.01
CA LEU A 193 15.87 29.58 12.92
C LEU A 193 15.25 30.13 14.23
N MET A 194 14.32 29.39 14.82
CA MET A 194 13.61 29.76 16.05
C MET A 194 14.54 29.78 17.26
N ARG A 195 15.39 28.76 17.40
CA ARG A 195 16.24 28.45 18.57
C ARG A 195 15.51 28.16 19.88
N ASP A 196 14.55 28.99 20.27
CA ASP A 196 13.84 28.93 21.55
C ASP A 196 12.34 29.14 21.33
N TRP A 197 11.50 28.23 21.83
CA TRP A 197 10.03 28.32 21.75
C TRP A 197 9.46 29.60 22.38
N ARG A 198 10.22 30.27 23.25
CA ARG A 198 9.84 31.53 23.91
C ARG A 198 10.25 32.77 23.10
N ALA A 199 11.03 32.61 22.03
CA ALA A 199 11.48 33.72 21.20
C ALA A 199 10.35 34.27 20.31
N THR A 200 10.67 35.30 19.51
CA THR A 200 9.81 35.80 18.44
C THR A 200 10.62 35.81 17.13
N PRO A 201 10.16 35.12 16.08
CA PRO A 201 9.07 34.13 16.10
C PRO A 201 9.41 32.93 17.01
N GLY A 202 8.42 32.47 17.76
CA GLY A 202 8.50 31.29 18.63
C GLY A 202 7.17 30.53 18.59
N ALA A 203 6.77 29.90 19.69
CA ALA A 203 5.55 29.09 19.74
C ALA A 203 4.29 29.84 19.24
N LYS A 204 4.18 31.14 19.55
CA LYS A 204 3.01 31.96 19.21
C LYS A 204 2.83 32.14 17.70
N GLU A 205 3.92 32.33 16.96
CA GLU A 205 3.90 32.55 15.52
C GLU A 205 4.02 31.23 14.75
N ILE A 206 4.80 30.27 15.26
CA ILE A 206 5.08 29.01 14.58
C ILE A 206 3.87 28.07 14.60
N PHE A 207 3.11 27.98 15.71
CA PHE A 207 1.97 27.06 15.74
C PHE A 207 0.87 27.41 14.71
N PRO A 208 0.44 28.68 14.56
CA PRO A 208 -0.51 29.05 13.49
C PRO A 208 0.05 28.78 12.08
N TRP A 209 1.34 29.07 11.87
CA TRP A 209 1.99 28.79 10.59
C TRP A 209 2.02 27.28 10.30
N ALA A 210 2.39 26.48 11.31
CA ALA A 210 2.46 25.03 11.22
C ALA A 210 1.06 24.39 11.12
N ASP A 211 0.02 25.00 11.70
CA ASP A 211 -1.36 24.56 11.53
C ASP A 211 -1.80 24.60 10.07
N LYS A 212 -1.35 25.63 9.35
CA LYS A 212 -1.63 25.82 7.93
C LYS A 212 -0.75 24.96 7.03
N HIS A 213 0.53 24.84 7.33
CA HIS A 213 1.53 24.29 6.41
C HIS A 213 2.10 22.92 6.82
N MET A 214 1.93 22.52 8.08
CA MET A 214 2.47 21.28 8.65
C MET A 214 1.40 20.57 9.50
N PRO A 215 0.44 19.86 8.87
CA PRO A 215 -0.73 19.30 9.56
C PRO A 215 -0.41 18.48 10.81
N VAL A 216 0.70 17.74 10.84
CA VAL A 216 1.14 16.95 12.01
C VAL A 216 1.42 17.83 13.23
N VAL A 217 2.10 18.96 13.04
CA VAL A 217 2.38 19.93 14.11
C VAL A 217 1.12 20.72 14.48
N GLY A 218 0.27 21.03 13.48
CA GLY A 218 -1.06 21.59 13.71
C GLY A 218 -1.94 20.71 14.58
N HIS A 219 -2.02 19.41 14.28
CA HIS A 219 -2.75 18.43 15.09
C HIS A 219 -2.27 18.42 16.54
N LEU A 220 -0.96 18.42 16.77
CA LEU A 220 -0.38 18.49 18.11
C LEU A 220 -0.84 19.75 18.86
N ALA A 221 -0.77 20.91 18.20
CA ALA A 221 -1.19 22.19 18.79
C ALA A 221 -2.70 22.20 19.11
N ARG A 222 -3.54 21.71 18.19
CA ARG A 222 -4.99 21.62 18.36
C ARG A 222 -5.37 20.66 19.48
N ALA A 223 -4.76 19.48 19.54
CA ALA A 223 -4.98 18.50 20.60
C ALA A 223 -4.63 19.08 21.97
N HIS A 224 -3.46 19.72 22.11
CA HIS A 224 -3.07 20.37 23.35
C HIS A 224 -4.04 21.49 23.76
N GLY A 225 -4.51 22.29 22.79
CA GLY A 225 -5.54 23.30 23.03
C GLY A 225 -6.82 22.68 23.61
N LEU A 226 -7.34 21.62 22.99
CA LEU A 226 -8.56 20.93 23.43
C LEU A 226 -8.43 20.36 24.85
N PHE A 227 -7.30 19.74 25.19
CA PHE A 227 -7.05 19.24 26.55
C PHE A 227 -7.02 20.35 27.60
N ARG A 228 -6.48 21.53 27.28
CA ARG A 228 -6.47 22.67 28.21
C ARG A 228 -7.84 23.32 28.37
N ALA A 229 -8.73 23.18 27.40
CA ALA A 229 -10.07 23.77 27.40
C ALA A 229 -11.12 22.94 28.17
N GLY A 230 -10.78 21.76 28.70
CA GLY A 230 -11.66 21.03 29.61
C GLY A 230 -12.76 20.18 28.95
N GLY A 231 -12.49 19.56 27.80
CA GLY A 231 -13.12 18.29 27.43
C GLY A 231 -14.56 18.26 26.92
N ASP A 232 -15.34 19.34 26.95
CA ASP A 232 -16.71 19.37 26.40
C ASP A 232 -17.06 20.73 25.74
N GLY A 233 -16.79 20.90 24.44
CA GLY A 233 -17.27 22.06 23.66
C GLY A 233 -16.49 22.35 22.36
N PRO A 234 -17.12 22.92 21.31
CA PRO A 234 -16.51 23.07 20.00
C PRO A 234 -15.43 24.17 19.97
N ALA A 235 -14.46 23.98 19.07
CA ALA A 235 -13.22 24.72 18.95
C ALA A 235 -13.35 26.26 19.03
N ALA A 236 -12.68 26.84 20.03
CA ALA A 236 -12.22 28.23 20.00
C ALA A 236 -10.93 28.35 20.80
N PHE A 237 -9.83 28.72 20.15
CA PHE A 237 -8.84 29.58 20.81
C PHE A 237 -8.89 30.95 20.18
N VAL A 238 -9.31 31.91 20.99
CA VAL A 238 -9.24 33.35 20.77
C VAL A 238 -7.82 33.79 21.12
N PHE A 239 -7.19 34.58 20.24
CA PHE A 239 -6.35 35.70 20.67
C PHE A 239 -7.03 36.97 20.15
N GLU A 240 -7.24 37.92 21.05
CA GLU A 240 -8.13 39.08 20.95
C GLU A 240 -7.88 39.98 19.73
N ASP A 241 -8.96 40.30 18.99
CA ASP A 241 -9.28 41.68 18.60
C ASP A 241 -10.81 41.86 18.64
N GLU A 242 -11.26 42.83 19.43
CA GLU A 242 -12.66 43.22 19.56
C GLU A 242 -13.08 44.04 18.34
N SER A 243 -13.79 43.43 17.39
CA SER A 243 -15.04 43.93 16.80
C SER A 243 -15.33 43.29 15.44
N THR A 244 -16.57 42.82 15.29
CA THR A 244 -17.24 42.34 14.06
C THR A 244 -16.87 40.95 13.50
N LEU A 245 -17.69 39.94 13.79
CA LEU A 245 -18.52 39.26 12.77
C LEU A 245 -19.48 38.20 13.36
N SER A 246 -20.77 38.50 13.20
CA SER A 246 -21.94 37.68 13.52
C SER A 246 -22.13 36.49 12.55
N LEU A 247 -22.55 35.33 13.06
CA LEU A 247 -23.60 34.40 12.55
C LEU A 247 -23.88 34.27 11.02
N ARG A 248 -22.89 34.46 10.14
CA ARG A 248 -22.99 34.25 8.67
C ARG A 248 -22.15 33.09 8.15
N GLY A 249 -21.13 32.62 8.89
CA GLY A 249 -20.17 31.62 8.39
C GLY A 249 -20.72 30.21 8.19
N PHE A 250 -21.80 29.83 8.89
CA PHE A 250 -22.39 28.48 8.78
C PHE A 250 -23.48 28.38 7.70
N ARG A 251 -23.90 29.51 7.12
CA ARG A 251 -25.01 29.57 6.14
C ARG A 251 -24.52 29.66 4.68
N THR A 252 -23.26 30.01 4.43
CA THR A 252 -22.72 30.15 3.07
C THR A 252 -22.08 28.87 2.51
N GLY A 253 -21.64 27.93 3.37
CA GLY A 253 -20.99 26.69 2.91
C GLY A 253 -21.94 25.60 2.42
N LEU A 254 -23.17 25.57 2.92
CA LEU A 254 -24.17 24.56 2.52
C LEU A 254 -25.01 24.99 1.30
N VAL A 255 -25.14 26.30 1.08
CA VAL A 255 -25.92 26.88 -0.05
C VAL A 255 -25.08 26.94 -1.34
N SER A 256 -23.75 26.81 -1.28
CA SER A 256 -22.90 26.74 -2.47
C SER A 256 -22.73 25.34 -3.06
N TRP A 257 -23.31 24.30 -2.44
CA TRP A 257 -23.14 22.91 -2.89
C TRP A 257 -24.38 22.30 -3.57
N ILE A 258 -25.56 22.92 -3.44
CA ILE A 258 -26.79 22.48 -4.12
C ILE A 258 -27.16 23.52 -5.18
N GLY A 259 -26.70 23.30 -6.40
CA GLY A 259 -26.90 24.18 -7.56
C GLY A 259 -28.17 23.89 -8.37
N ASP A 260 -29.32 23.66 -7.72
CA ASP A 260 -30.59 23.40 -8.40
C ASP A 260 -31.67 24.46 -8.04
N PRO A 261 -32.09 25.31 -8.99
CA PRO A 261 -33.11 26.34 -8.77
C PRO A 261 -34.51 25.80 -8.43
N GLU A 262 -34.86 24.56 -8.77
CA GLU A 262 -36.21 24.01 -8.53
C GLU A 262 -36.43 23.54 -7.07
N VAL A 263 -35.37 23.37 -6.29
CA VAL A 263 -35.46 22.98 -4.87
C VAL A 263 -35.73 24.19 -3.95
N GLN A 264 -35.50 25.41 -4.44
CA GLN A 264 -35.73 26.63 -3.65
C GLN A 264 -37.21 26.96 -3.42
N GLU A 265 -38.14 26.51 -4.26
CA GLU A 265 -39.57 26.86 -4.15
C GLU A 265 -40.37 25.93 -3.21
N GLY A 266 -39.81 24.79 -2.80
CA GLY A 266 -40.51 23.79 -1.98
C GLY A 266 -40.38 23.95 -0.46
N LEU A 267 -39.46 24.78 0.03
CA LEU A 267 -39.14 24.87 1.47
C LEU A 267 -39.77 26.06 2.21
N GLU A 268 -40.53 26.93 1.53
CA GLU A 268 -41.25 28.05 2.16
C GLU A 268 -42.60 27.67 2.79
N VAL A 269 -43.04 26.40 2.74
CA VAL A 269 -44.40 26.01 3.18
C VAL A 269 -44.49 25.41 4.60
N LEU A 270 -43.39 25.29 5.35
CA LEU A 270 -43.43 24.76 6.73
C LEU A 270 -42.97 25.80 7.76
N HIS A 271 -43.67 26.92 7.79
CA HIS A 271 -43.68 27.86 8.91
C HIS A 271 -45.12 28.09 9.36
N THR A 272 -45.61 27.29 10.31
CA THR A 272 -46.66 27.73 11.24
C THR A 272 -46.65 26.88 12.51
N ASP A 273 -46.69 27.60 13.63
CA ASP A 273 -46.76 27.13 15.01
C ASP A 273 -47.87 26.10 15.26
N THR A 274 -47.55 25.05 16.04
CA THR A 274 -48.32 24.44 17.14
C THR A 274 -47.92 22.96 17.34
N LEU A 275 -47.55 22.58 18.56
CA LEU A 275 -48.08 21.45 19.35
C LEU A 275 -47.24 21.26 20.64
N PRO A 276 -47.82 20.78 21.76
CA PRO A 276 -47.41 21.11 23.13
C PRO A 276 -46.65 19.99 23.87
N GLU A 277 -46.09 20.37 25.02
CA GLU A 277 -45.54 19.52 26.09
C GLU A 277 -46.52 18.40 26.49
N GLU A 278 -46.04 17.15 26.52
CA GLU A 278 -46.47 16.14 27.51
C GLU A 278 -45.43 14.99 27.62
N THR A 279 -45.15 14.66 28.88
CA THR A 279 -44.23 13.68 29.46
C THR A 279 -44.43 12.23 29.02
N LEU A 280 -43.32 11.50 28.85
CA LEU A 280 -43.25 10.04 29.05
C LEU A 280 -41.95 9.72 29.81
N GLU A 281 -42.09 9.59 31.13
CA GLU A 281 -41.11 9.01 32.04
C GLU A 281 -40.93 7.51 31.75
N LEU A 282 -39.69 7.03 31.79
CA LEU A 282 -39.35 5.64 32.11
C LEU A 282 -38.25 5.68 33.17
N ASP A 283 -38.67 5.68 34.43
CA ASP A 283 -37.86 5.42 35.61
C ASP A 283 -37.34 3.98 35.61
N PHE A 284 -36.03 3.80 35.85
CA PHE A 284 -35.47 2.72 36.68
C PHE A 284 -33.98 3.01 36.95
N VAL A 285 -33.69 3.78 38.01
CA VAL A 285 -32.38 3.79 38.67
C VAL A 285 -32.61 3.57 40.16
N HIS A 286 -32.07 2.49 40.70
CA HIS A 286 -32.17 2.09 42.10
C HIS A 286 -31.29 3.01 42.97
N GLU A 287 -31.88 3.72 43.94
CA GLU A 287 -31.20 4.69 44.83
C GLU A 287 -30.19 4.07 45.83
N GLU A 288 -30.01 2.75 45.89
CA GLU A 288 -29.11 2.12 46.87
C GLU A 288 -27.61 2.25 46.55
N TRP A 289 -27.23 2.66 45.33
CA TRP A 289 -25.81 2.75 44.92
C TRP A 289 -25.13 4.08 45.30
N LEU A 290 -25.89 5.15 45.54
CA LEU A 290 -25.31 6.48 45.80
C LEU A 290 -24.95 6.72 47.28
N ASP A 291 -25.55 5.99 48.21
CA ASP A 291 -25.29 6.13 49.64
C ASP A 291 -24.03 5.38 50.10
N GLU A 292 -23.69 4.27 49.44
CA GLU A 292 -22.48 3.50 49.77
C GLU A 292 -21.20 4.26 49.36
N TRP A 293 -21.25 4.94 48.21
CA TRP A 293 -20.17 5.79 47.70
C TRP A 293 -19.91 7.03 48.59
N ARG A 294 -20.96 7.61 49.19
CA ARG A 294 -20.85 8.75 50.12
C ARG A 294 -20.38 8.37 51.53
N SER A 295 -20.40 7.07 51.86
CA SER A 295 -20.00 6.54 53.18
C SER A 295 -18.49 6.22 53.29
N LEU A 296 -17.79 6.11 52.15
CA LEU A 296 -16.36 5.79 52.08
C LEU A 296 -15.45 7.01 52.27
N ASP A 297 -15.95 8.23 52.06
CA ASP A 297 -15.17 9.47 52.12
C ASP A 297 -15.12 10.13 53.53
N ARG A 298 -15.72 9.50 54.56
CA ARG A 298 -15.90 10.12 55.89
C ARG A 298 -15.27 9.41 57.10
N ARG A 299 -14.21 8.62 56.92
CA ARG A 299 -13.47 8.02 58.06
C ARG A 299 -11.98 8.39 58.04
N GLY A 300 -11.58 9.36 58.86
CA GLY A 300 -10.21 9.46 59.37
C GLY A 300 -9.55 10.85 59.45
N THR A 301 -10.13 11.80 60.19
CA THR A 301 -9.35 12.94 60.73
C THR A 301 -8.49 12.45 61.89
N GLY A 302 -7.16 12.55 61.79
CA GLY A 302 -6.25 12.44 62.93
C GLY A 302 -6.14 13.75 63.71
N GLU A 303 -5.79 13.69 64.99
CA GLU A 303 -5.88 14.79 65.99
C GLU A 303 -5.03 16.06 65.71
N ASP A 304 -4.33 16.15 64.58
CA ASP A 304 -3.37 17.24 64.31
C ASP A 304 -3.82 18.17 63.17
N GLY A 305 -4.99 17.95 62.56
CA GLY A 305 -5.57 18.87 61.57
C GLY A 305 -4.85 18.97 60.21
N VAL A 306 -3.94 18.05 59.87
CA VAL A 306 -3.26 18.00 58.55
C VAL A 306 -3.79 16.83 57.71
N PRO A 307 -4.17 17.01 56.42
CA PRO A 307 -4.62 15.92 55.56
C PRO A 307 -3.46 14.96 55.21
N LYS A 308 -3.61 13.65 55.44
CA LYS A 308 -2.69 12.63 54.93
C LYS A 308 -2.94 12.41 53.42
N ARG A 309 -1.91 12.58 52.59
CA ARG A 309 -1.87 12.03 51.23
C ARG A 309 -1.75 10.50 51.34
N TYR A 310 -2.75 9.77 50.85
CA TYR A 310 -2.61 8.33 50.60
C TYR A 310 -1.97 8.12 49.23
N ILE A 311 -0.89 7.34 49.19
CA ILE A 311 -0.35 6.76 47.96
C ILE A 311 -1.00 5.38 47.86
N TRP A 312 -1.81 5.16 46.83
CA TRP A 312 -2.36 3.84 46.53
C TRP A 312 -1.27 2.97 45.90
N THR A 313 -1.07 1.76 46.42
CA THR A 313 -0.24 0.72 45.80
C THR A 313 -1.13 -0.32 45.13
N GLY A 314 -0.67 -0.88 44.00
CA GLY A 314 -1.47 -1.69 43.07
C GLY A 314 -2.19 -2.91 43.66
N ASP A 315 -1.75 -3.41 44.82
CA ASP A 315 -2.33 -4.61 45.44
C ASP A 315 -3.72 -4.37 46.06
N ASP A 316 -4.10 -3.11 46.35
CA ASP A 316 -5.41 -2.79 46.94
C ASP A 316 -6.57 -2.83 45.93
N MET A 317 -6.28 -2.80 44.62
CA MET A 317 -7.30 -2.84 43.56
C MET A 317 -7.77 -4.26 43.23
N ASP A 318 -6.88 -5.25 43.28
CA ASP A 318 -7.19 -6.62 42.87
C ASP A 318 -8.15 -7.32 43.85
N THR A 319 -8.08 -6.97 45.14
CA THR A 319 -8.93 -7.57 46.18
C THR A 319 -10.39 -7.12 46.09
N ALA A 320 -10.66 -5.96 45.49
CA ALA A 320 -12.01 -5.45 45.28
C ALA A 320 -12.72 -6.07 44.07
N PHE A 321 -11.96 -6.53 43.08
CA PHE A 321 -12.50 -7.07 41.83
C PHE A 321 -12.96 -8.54 41.96
N GLU A 322 -12.30 -9.33 42.83
CA GLU A 322 -12.61 -10.76 42.99
C GLU A 322 -13.91 -11.05 43.79
N ARG A 323 -14.53 -10.07 44.45
CA ARG A 323 -15.70 -10.32 45.33
C ARG A 323 -17.08 -10.17 44.67
N THR A 324 -17.18 -9.79 43.40
CA THR A 324 -18.45 -9.28 42.83
C THR A 324 -19.01 -10.07 41.63
N ILE A 325 -18.58 -11.31 41.38
CA ILE A 325 -19.14 -12.11 40.28
C ILE A 325 -19.65 -13.47 40.77
N SER A 326 -20.97 -13.60 40.83
CA SER A 326 -21.70 -14.88 40.86
C SER A 326 -22.33 -15.14 39.48
N PRO A 327 -22.38 -16.38 38.96
CA PRO A 327 -22.71 -16.65 37.57
C PRO A 327 -24.15 -17.15 37.40
N THR A 328 -25.07 -16.31 36.93
CA THR A 328 -26.34 -16.78 36.35
C THR A 328 -26.96 -15.74 35.41
N VAL A 329 -27.02 -16.04 34.11
CA VAL A 329 -28.15 -15.89 33.14
C VAL A 329 -27.62 -15.80 31.70
N HIS A 330 -28.17 -16.63 30.82
CA HIS A 330 -27.89 -16.79 29.38
C HIS A 330 -28.96 -16.05 28.51
N PRO A 331 -28.86 -15.99 27.15
CA PRO A 331 -28.85 -14.73 26.38
C PRO A 331 -30.09 -14.41 25.50
N LEU A 332 -30.06 -13.21 24.87
CA LEU A 332 -30.77 -12.67 23.66
C LEU A 332 -31.97 -11.71 23.91
N PRO A 333 -32.34 -10.79 22.96
CA PRO A 333 -31.62 -10.18 21.83
C PRO A 333 -31.85 -8.64 21.70
N MET A 334 -30.81 -7.81 21.64
CA MET A 334 -30.88 -6.45 21.06
C MET A 334 -29.50 -6.04 20.56
N LEU A 335 -29.23 -6.32 19.28
CA LEU A 335 -28.03 -5.85 18.58
C LEU A 335 -28.41 -5.70 17.10
N HIS A 336 -29.13 -4.62 16.79
CA HIS A 336 -29.32 -4.12 15.42
C HIS A 336 -29.79 -2.66 15.49
N ALA A 337 -28.97 -1.77 16.08
CA ALA A 337 -29.22 -0.33 15.98
C ALA A 337 -28.03 0.58 16.36
N ILE A 338 -26.78 0.13 16.45
CA ILE A 338 -25.64 1.04 16.74
C ILE A 338 -24.35 0.54 16.08
N ASP A 339 -24.26 0.61 14.75
CA ASP A 339 -23.02 0.27 14.01
C ASP A 339 -22.42 1.44 13.21
N GLY A 340 -22.96 2.66 13.36
CA GLY A 340 -22.50 3.83 12.59
C GLY A 340 -21.66 4.86 13.36
N VAL A 341 -21.80 4.92 14.69
CA VAL A 341 -21.30 6.04 15.50
C VAL A 341 -20.20 5.63 16.49
N ALA A 342 -20.15 4.35 16.89
CA ALA A 342 -19.14 3.86 17.82
C ALA A 342 -17.72 3.81 17.21
N SER A 343 -17.58 3.64 15.90
CA SER A 343 -16.29 3.57 15.21
C SER A 343 -15.55 4.92 15.12
N SER A 344 -16.22 6.05 15.33
CA SER A 344 -15.60 7.38 15.25
C SER A 344 -15.15 7.94 16.61
N ALA A 345 -15.83 7.58 17.70
CA ALA A 345 -15.46 8.02 19.05
C ALA A 345 -14.20 7.31 19.60
N TRP A 346 -14.00 6.03 19.26
CA TRP A 346 -12.83 5.24 19.71
C TRP A 346 -11.54 5.59 18.95
N VAL A 347 -11.65 6.00 17.68
CA VAL A 347 -10.51 6.54 16.89
C VAL A 347 -10.00 7.86 17.49
N LEU A 348 -10.90 8.68 18.04
CA LEU A 348 -10.55 9.95 18.67
C LEU A 348 -9.88 9.78 20.05
N LEU A 349 -10.20 8.71 20.78
CA LEU A 349 -9.53 8.39 22.05
C LEU A 349 -8.14 7.76 21.87
N TRP A 350 -7.90 7.04 20.75
CA TRP A 350 -6.60 6.41 20.46
C TRP A 350 -5.54 7.41 19.96
N LEU A 351 -5.96 8.50 19.32
CA LEU A 351 -5.09 9.59 18.85
C LEU A 351 -4.56 10.50 19.99
N ALA A 352 -4.98 10.26 21.24
CA ALA A 352 -4.67 11.11 22.40
C ALA A 352 -3.44 10.67 23.24
N ILE A 353 -2.74 9.58 22.89
CA ILE A 353 -1.62 9.04 23.68
C ILE A 353 -0.25 9.45 23.06
N PRO A 354 0.73 9.99 23.82
CA PRO A 354 2.00 10.48 23.27
C PRO A 354 3.01 9.35 22.98
N TRP A 355 3.68 9.41 21.82
CA TRP A 355 4.70 8.44 21.36
C TRP A 355 6.14 8.97 21.55
N PRO A 356 7.11 8.17 22.06
CA PRO A 356 8.53 8.55 22.12
C PRO A 356 9.30 8.41 20.78
N GLU A 357 10.28 9.30 20.57
CA GLU A 357 11.02 9.60 19.32
C GLU A 357 12.06 8.56 18.81
N THR A 358 12.06 7.32 19.27
CA THR A 358 13.02 6.30 18.78
C THR A 358 12.41 5.34 17.75
N PHE A 359 11.42 5.77 16.97
CA PHE A 359 10.63 4.89 16.12
C PHE A 359 10.83 5.08 14.62
N ASP A 360 11.33 4.02 13.99
CA ASP A 360 11.60 3.86 12.55
C ASP A 360 10.30 3.69 11.73
N ARG A 361 10.37 4.03 10.43
CA ARG A 361 9.30 4.17 9.42
C ARG A 361 8.44 2.91 9.15
N SER A 362 8.66 1.81 9.87
CA SER A 362 7.92 0.55 9.72
C SER A 362 6.45 0.62 10.14
N LEU A 363 6.04 1.63 10.91
CA LEU A 363 4.65 1.83 11.32
C LEU A 363 3.79 2.68 10.37
N GLN A 364 4.40 3.48 9.48
CA GLN A 364 3.63 4.12 8.39
C GLN A 364 3.08 3.08 7.42
N VAL A 365 3.80 1.96 7.24
CA VAL A 365 3.34 0.82 6.43
C VAL A 365 2.17 0.09 7.11
N ALA A 366 2.15 -0.01 8.45
CA ALA A 366 1.01 -0.58 9.18
C ALA A 366 -0.23 0.34 9.20
N TYR A 367 -0.04 1.67 9.24
CA TYR A 367 -1.13 2.63 9.15
C TYR A 367 -1.71 2.73 7.72
N LEU A 368 -0.86 2.71 6.69
CA LEU A 368 -1.29 2.55 5.28
C LEU A 368 -2.00 1.20 5.04
N TYR A 369 -1.68 0.17 5.82
CA TYR A 369 -2.34 -1.14 5.79
C TYR A 369 -3.72 -1.16 6.46
N LEU A 370 -3.98 -0.29 7.45
CA LEU A 370 -5.19 -0.33 8.29
C LEU A 370 -6.19 0.79 8.00
N THR A 371 -5.79 1.86 7.31
CA THR A 371 -6.68 2.99 6.95
C THR A 371 -6.81 3.22 5.45
N SER A 372 -6.48 2.23 4.61
CA SER A 372 -6.77 2.25 3.17
C SER A 372 -8.26 2.10 2.90
N ASN A 373 -9.04 3.13 3.24
CA ASN A 373 -10.18 3.46 2.40
C ASN A 373 -9.58 4.02 1.11
N PRO A 374 -9.90 3.48 -0.08
CA PRO A 374 -9.32 3.95 -1.33
C PRO A 374 -9.79 5.39 -1.56
N GLY A 375 -8.91 6.35 -1.27
CA GLY A 375 -9.08 7.73 -1.73
C GLY A 375 -9.20 7.74 -3.26
N PRO A 376 -9.87 8.74 -3.85
CA PRO A 376 -10.21 8.78 -5.27
C PRO A 376 -8.94 9.09 -6.09
N GLY A 377 -8.10 8.08 -6.26
CA GLY A 377 -6.79 8.16 -6.89
C GLY A 377 -6.41 6.90 -7.67
N ASN A 378 -7.37 6.02 -7.93
CA ASN A 378 -7.39 5.19 -9.12
C ASN A 378 -8.71 5.50 -9.80
N MET A 379 -8.75 6.56 -10.61
CA MET A 379 -9.69 6.50 -11.71
C MET A 379 -9.39 5.18 -12.42
N ALA A 380 -10.42 4.35 -12.58
CA ALA A 380 -10.43 3.39 -13.66
C ALA A 380 -10.09 4.20 -14.93
N SER A 381 -8.82 4.18 -15.33
CA SER A 381 -8.49 4.57 -16.68
C SER A 381 -9.31 3.64 -17.57
N ALA A 382 -10.15 4.24 -18.41
CA ALA A 382 -10.99 3.55 -19.36
C ALA A 382 -10.24 2.38 -20.03
N PRO A 383 -10.91 1.26 -20.35
CA PRO A 383 -10.24 0.12 -20.95
C PRO A 383 -9.67 0.53 -22.31
N THR A 384 -8.35 0.67 -22.40
CA THR A 384 -7.65 0.87 -23.68
C THR A 384 -7.40 -0.43 -24.41
N SER A 385 -7.75 -1.59 -23.84
CA SER A 385 -7.89 -2.84 -24.59
C SER A 385 -8.90 -3.80 -23.92
N PRO A 386 -9.64 -4.63 -24.67
CA PRO A 386 -10.61 -5.58 -24.12
C PRO A 386 -10.04 -6.72 -23.24
N GLY A 387 -8.74 -6.73 -22.94
CA GLY A 387 -8.04 -7.85 -22.26
C GLY A 387 -7.28 -7.48 -20.98
N THR A 388 -7.28 -6.22 -20.53
CA THR A 388 -6.40 -5.72 -19.44
C THR A 388 -7.11 -5.44 -18.11
N TYR A 389 -8.32 -5.96 -17.89
CA TYR A 389 -9.04 -5.69 -16.63
C TYR A 389 -8.35 -6.38 -15.45
N LYS A 390 -7.68 -5.57 -14.61
CA LYS A 390 -6.97 -6.05 -13.41
C LYS A 390 -7.84 -6.08 -12.14
N GLY A 391 -9.07 -5.58 -12.14
CA GLY A 391 -9.90 -5.59 -10.93
C GLY A 391 -9.34 -4.73 -9.77
N PRO A 392 -10.05 -4.65 -8.64
CA PRO A 392 -9.52 -4.03 -7.43
C PRO A 392 -8.37 -4.86 -6.83
N VAL A 393 -7.52 -4.27 -6.01
CA VAL A 393 -6.65 -5.04 -5.10
C VAL A 393 -7.39 -5.17 -3.76
N GLY A 394 -7.32 -6.35 -3.14
CA GLY A 394 -8.00 -6.67 -1.87
C GLY A 394 -9.34 -7.37 -2.06
N PRO A 395 -10.03 -7.70 -0.94
CA PRO A 395 -11.27 -8.45 -0.96
C PRO A 395 -12.37 -7.78 -1.79
N LEU A 396 -13.19 -8.59 -2.45
CA LEU A 396 -14.32 -8.09 -3.22
C LEU A 396 -15.41 -7.59 -2.27
N HIS A 397 -15.75 -6.31 -2.41
CA HIS A 397 -16.83 -5.67 -1.65
C HIS A 397 -17.86 -5.03 -2.59
N HIS A 398 -19.09 -4.92 -2.11
CA HIS A 398 -20.08 -4.06 -2.76
C HIS A 398 -19.61 -2.60 -2.68
N ARG A 399 -19.21 -2.05 -3.81
CA ARG A 399 -18.73 -0.66 -3.93
C ARG A 399 -19.29 0.03 -5.17
N CYS A 400 -19.39 1.35 -5.10
CA CYS A 400 -19.67 2.18 -6.27
C CYS A 400 -18.41 2.32 -7.14
N PRO A 401 -18.44 2.02 -8.45
CA PRO A 401 -17.26 2.15 -9.32
C PRO A 401 -16.80 3.60 -9.53
N GLN A 402 -17.67 4.58 -9.26
CA GLN A 402 -17.35 6.00 -9.48
C GLN A 402 -16.60 6.64 -8.31
N CYS A 403 -16.95 6.29 -7.07
CA CYS A 403 -16.44 6.95 -5.86
C CYS A 403 -15.89 5.96 -4.81
N SER A 404 -15.88 4.66 -5.13
CA SER A 404 -15.47 3.56 -4.25
C SER A 404 -16.26 3.41 -2.95
N ALA A 405 -17.34 4.18 -2.75
CA ALA A 405 -18.16 4.10 -1.55
C ALA A 405 -18.74 2.69 -1.35
N THR A 406 -18.55 2.16 -0.15
CA THR A 406 -19.11 0.89 0.35
C THR A 406 -20.29 1.19 1.28
N GLY A 407 -21.23 0.26 1.42
CA GLY A 407 -22.36 0.43 2.35
C GLY A 407 -23.62 -0.38 2.00
N PRO A 408 -24.61 -0.43 2.90
CA PRO A 408 -25.78 -1.30 2.77
C PRO A 408 -26.80 -0.86 1.70
N GLN A 409 -26.77 0.41 1.26
CA GLN A 409 -27.75 0.97 0.31
C GLN A 409 -27.14 1.34 -1.04
N LEU A 410 -26.49 0.38 -1.71
CA LEU A 410 -26.08 0.57 -3.10
C LEU A 410 -27.16 0.05 -4.06
N LEU A 411 -27.56 0.88 -5.02
CA LEU A 411 -28.53 0.57 -6.06
C LEU A 411 -27.89 -0.30 -7.14
N ARG A 412 -28.45 -1.49 -7.35
CA ARG A 412 -28.01 -2.43 -8.38
C ARG A 412 -28.46 -1.97 -9.76
N CYS A 413 -27.58 -2.06 -10.76
CA CYS A 413 -27.93 -1.77 -12.15
C CYS A 413 -29.06 -2.71 -12.60
N SER A 414 -30.21 -2.15 -12.97
CA SER A 414 -31.38 -2.93 -13.38
C SER A 414 -31.15 -3.79 -14.64
N ALA A 415 -30.23 -3.38 -15.52
CA ALA A 415 -29.95 -4.05 -16.77
C ALA A 415 -28.97 -5.22 -16.63
N CYS A 416 -27.74 -4.97 -16.16
CA CYS A 416 -26.72 -6.03 -16.07
C CYS A 416 -26.79 -6.81 -14.75
N ARG A 417 -27.30 -6.18 -13.69
CA ARG A 417 -27.31 -6.69 -12.32
C ARG A 417 -25.90 -7.05 -11.78
N ALA A 418 -24.81 -6.63 -12.41
CA ALA A 418 -23.46 -6.93 -11.91
C ALA A 418 -22.85 -5.76 -11.13
N VAL A 419 -23.31 -4.53 -11.36
CA VAL A 419 -22.69 -3.32 -10.78
C VAL A 419 -23.66 -2.60 -9.87
N ARG A 420 -23.15 -2.02 -8.78
CA ARG A 420 -23.92 -1.21 -7.84
C ARG A 420 -23.44 0.25 -7.79
N TYR A 421 -24.33 1.17 -7.44
CA TYR A 421 -24.08 2.60 -7.41
C TYR A 421 -24.68 3.23 -6.13
N CYS A 422 -24.02 4.22 -5.53
CA CYS A 422 -24.60 4.94 -4.40
C CYS A 422 -25.67 5.96 -4.81
N SER A 423 -25.64 6.42 -6.07
CA SER A 423 -26.62 7.37 -6.61
C SER A 423 -26.85 7.18 -8.11
N ARG A 424 -27.97 7.72 -8.60
CA ARG A 424 -28.26 7.76 -10.05
C ARG A 424 -27.24 8.60 -10.82
N GLU A 425 -26.71 9.65 -10.21
CA GLU A 425 -25.69 10.50 -10.81
C GLU A 425 -24.41 9.72 -11.09
N HIS A 426 -23.93 8.92 -10.13
CA HIS A 426 -22.76 8.07 -10.32
C HIS A 426 -23.00 6.98 -11.36
N GLN A 427 -24.23 6.47 -11.47
CA GLN A 427 -24.59 5.56 -12.55
C GLN A 427 -24.52 6.23 -13.93
N VAL A 428 -24.98 7.48 -14.04
CA VAL A 428 -24.91 8.25 -15.29
C VAL A 428 -23.47 8.60 -15.63
N ALA A 429 -22.64 8.97 -14.64
CA ALA A 429 -21.23 9.28 -14.82
C ALA A 429 -20.42 8.07 -15.30
N HIS A 430 -20.61 6.90 -14.70
CA HIS A 430 -19.93 5.65 -15.11
C HIS A 430 -20.51 5.02 -16.39
N ARG A 431 -21.66 5.50 -16.88
CA ARG A 431 -22.36 4.93 -18.04
C ARG A 431 -21.49 4.80 -19.30
N PRO A 432 -20.67 5.79 -19.70
CA PRO A 432 -19.85 5.70 -20.92
C PRO A 432 -18.89 4.49 -20.89
N GLU A 433 -18.25 4.24 -19.75
CA GLU A 433 -17.31 3.14 -19.55
C GLU A 433 -18.05 1.79 -19.42
N HIS A 434 -19.13 1.75 -18.64
CA HIS A 434 -19.87 0.51 -18.38
C HIS A 434 -20.75 0.05 -19.53
N LYS A 435 -21.10 0.92 -20.50
CA LYS A 435 -22.17 0.65 -21.45
C LYS A 435 -21.98 -0.60 -22.29
N THR A 436 -20.76 -0.83 -22.75
CA THR A 436 -20.42 -1.99 -23.57
C THR A 436 -20.59 -3.28 -22.78
N ALA A 437 -19.98 -3.35 -21.60
CA ALA A 437 -20.09 -4.50 -20.69
C ALA A 437 -21.55 -4.78 -20.26
N CYS A 438 -22.26 -3.74 -19.83
CA CYS A 438 -23.67 -3.82 -19.45
C CYS A 438 -24.54 -4.43 -20.55
N THR A 439 -24.29 -4.02 -21.80
CA THR A 439 -25.04 -4.51 -22.96
C THR A 439 -24.73 -5.98 -23.26
N LYS A 440 -23.47 -6.40 -23.14
CA LYS A 440 -23.05 -7.80 -23.32
C LYS A 440 -23.74 -8.71 -22.29
N ILE A 441 -23.67 -8.35 -21.00
CA ILE A 441 -24.31 -9.12 -19.92
C ILE A 441 -25.83 -9.20 -20.14
N ARG A 442 -26.49 -8.08 -20.45
CA ARG A 442 -27.94 -8.07 -20.71
C ARG A 442 -28.32 -9.01 -21.87
N LYS A 443 -27.55 -9.01 -22.96
CA LYS A 443 -27.79 -9.90 -24.10
C LYS A 443 -27.54 -11.36 -23.74
N ALA A 444 -26.47 -11.66 -23.00
CA ALA A 444 -26.17 -13.01 -22.55
C ALA A 444 -27.26 -13.56 -21.62
N ARG A 445 -27.79 -12.75 -20.70
CA ARG A 445 -28.94 -13.12 -19.86
C ARG A 445 -30.18 -13.47 -20.69
N ALA A 446 -30.54 -12.62 -21.65
CA ALA A 446 -31.69 -12.87 -22.52
C ALA A 446 -31.52 -14.15 -23.36
N LYS A 447 -30.29 -14.41 -23.84
CA LYS A 447 -29.96 -15.65 -24.56
C LYS A 447 -30.07 -16.86 -23.65
N LEU A 448 -29.54 -16.80 -22.43
CA LEU A 448 -29.67 -17.88 -21.45
C LEU A 448 -31.13 -18.18 -21.13
N GLU A 449 -31.96 -17.16 -20.92
CA GLU A 449 -33.40 -17.33 -20.67
C GLU A 449 -34.14 -17.97 -21.86
N GLN A 450 -33.78 -17.59 -23.08
CA GLN A 450 -34.31 -18.20 -24.30
C GLN A 450 -33.97 -19.70 -24.38
N GLU A 451 -32.70 -20.05 -24.14
CA GLU A 451 -32.26 -21.46 -24.16
C GLU A 451 -32.86 -22.25 -22.99
N ASP A 452 -32.99 -21.66 -21.81
CA ASP A 452 -33.64 -22.27 -20.64
C ASP A 452 -35.09 -22.67 -20.97
N HIS A 453 -35.85 -21.74 -21.55
CA HIS A 453 -37.20 -22.01 -22.03
C HIS A 453 -37.21 -23.10 -23.11
N GLY A 454 -36.25 -23.07 -24.04
CA GLY A 454 -36.08 -24.10 -25.07
C GLY A 454 -35.90 -25.51 -24.51
N VAL A 455 -35.08 -25.66 -23.47
CA VAL A 455 -34.84 -26.95 -22.81
C VAL A 455 -36.05 -27.40 -21.98
N ARG A 456 -36.70 -26.50 -21.23
CA ARG A 456 -37.89 -26.84 -20.42
C ARG A 456 -39.09 -27.26 -21.25
N HIS A 457 -39.26 -26.64 -22.41
CA HIS A 457 -40.42 -26.84 -23.28
C HIS A 457 -40.08 -27.66 -24.54
N ALA A 458 -38.95 -28.37 -24.53
CA ALA A 458 -38.56 -29.26 -25.62
C ALA A 458 -39.62 -30.34 -25.83
N THR A 459 -40.01 -30.55 -27.09
CA THR A 459 -40.87 -31.67 -27.47
C THR A 459 -40.02 -32.93 -27.55
N ALA A 460 -40.39 -33.97 -26.80
CA ALA A 460 -39.63 -35.21 -26.80
C ALA A 460 -39.59 -35.85 -28.20
N ASP A 461 -38.39 -36.27 -28.62
CA ASP A 461 -38.15 -37.10 -29.78
C ASP A 461 -37.05 -38.14 -29.48
N PHE A 462 -36.57 -38.85 -30.50
CA PHE A 462 -35.58 -39.93 -30.30
C PHE A 462 -34.19 -39.44 -29.84
N MET A 463 -33.89 -38.14 -29.95
CA MET A 463 -32.61 -37.53 -29.56
C MET A 463 -32.76 -36.45 -28.47
N THR A 464 -33.98 -35.95 -28.25
CA THR A 464 -34.27 -34.83 -27.37
C THR A 464 -35.25 -35.26 -26.28
N PRO A 465 -34.87 -35.23 -25.00
CA PRO A 465 -35.80 -35.51 -23.91
C PRO A 465 -36.78 -34.34 -23.70
N ALA A 466 -37.96 -34.64 -23.15
CA ALA A 466 -38.85 -33.60 -22.64
C ALA A 466 -38.31 -33.10 -21.30
N ASN A 467 -38.02 -31.80 -21.20
CA ASN A 467 -37.49 -31.15 -20.00
C ASN A 467 -36.25 -31.83 -19.42
N ALA A 468 -35.10 -31.67 -20.08
CA ALA A 468 -33.84 -32.29 -19.67
C ALA A 468 -33.41 -31.94 -18.23
N PHE A 469 -33.89 -30.82 -17.66
CA PHE A 469 -33.57 -30.43 -16.27
C PHE A 469 -34.06 -31.41 -15.20
N GLU A 470 -35.05 -32.23 -15.52
CA GLU A 470 -35.60 -33.22 -14.58
C GLU A 470 -35.16 -34.64 -14.92
N THR A 471 -34.91 -34.93 -16.20
CA THR A 471 -34.68 -36.30 -16.69
C THR A 471 -33.21 -36.63 -16.90
N ASP A 472 -32.34 -35.65 -17.13
CA ASP A 472 -30.98 -35.88 -17.66
C ASP A 472 -29.89 -35.05 -16.94
N VAL A 473 -30.14 -34.61 -15.70
CA VAL A 473 -29.13 -33.94 -14.87
C VAL A 473 -27.89 -34.84 -14.75
N GLY A 474 -26.71 -34.25 -15.01
CA GLY A 474 -25.43 -34.95 -15.06
C GLY A 474 -24.96 -35.28 -16.48
N HIS A 475 -25.90 -35.35 -17.44
CA HIS A 475 -25.67 -35.81 -18.82
C HIS A 475 -25.94 -34.74 -19.89
N PHE A 476 -26.02 -33.47 -19.50
CA PHE A 476 -26.42 -32.38 -20.40
C PHE A 476 -25.53 -32.25 -21.65
N TRP A 477 -24.26 -32.62 -21.61
CA TRP A 477 -23.41 -32.52 -22.80
C TRP A 477 -23.66 -33.62 -23.83
N GLY A 478 -24.12 -34.80 -23.38
CA GLY A 478 -24.47 -35.91 -24.25
C GLY A 478 -25.67 -35.60 -25.15
N ILE A 479 -26.56 -34.71 -24.70
CA ILE A 479 -27.76 -34.28 -25.43
C ILE A 479 -27.42 -33.07 -26.30
N MET A 480 -27.68 -33.16 -27.60
CA MET A 480 -27.30 -32.09 -28.53
C MET A 480 -28.08 -30.79 -28.30
N SER A 481 -29.37 -30.89 -27.96
CA SER A 481 -30.28 -29.76 -27.79
C SER A 481 -30.01 -28.92 -26.53
N THR A 482 -29.30 -29.45 -25.54
CA THR A 482 -28.92 -28.75 -24.30
C THR A 482 -27.55 -28.08 -24.39
N ARG A 483 -26.75 -28.31 -25.44
CA ARG A 483 -25.41 -27.71 -25.57
C ARG A 483 -25.44 -26.19 -25.71
N ASP A 484 -26.44 -25.66 -26.41
CA ASP A 484 -26.57 -24.22 -26.60
C ASP A 484 -26.93 -23.50 -25.30
N TYR A 485 -27.69 -24.17 -24.42
CA TYR A 485 -27.91 -23.72 -23.05
C TYR A 485 -26.60 -23.65 -22.24
N MET A 486 -25.81 -24.73 -22.27
CA MET A 486 -24.52 -24.78 -21.56
C MET A 486 -23.56 -23.68 -22.02
N ARG A 487 -23.48 -23.44 -23.34
CA ARG A 487 -22.68 -22.36 -23.93
C ARG A 487 -23.20 -20.98 -23.56
N ALA A 488 -24.52 -20.77 -23.59
CA ALA A 488 -25.12 -19.49 -23.20
C ALA A 488 -24.85 -19.17 -21.72
N ARG A 489 -24.90 -20.19 -20.86
CA ARG A 489 -24.61 -20.07 -19.43
C ARG A 489 -23.14 -19.73 -19.19
N PHE A 490 -22.21 -20.45 -19.83
CA PHE A 490 -20.78 -20.14 -19.77
C PHE A 490 -20.48 -18.72 -20.24
N SER A 491 -21.05 -18.31 -21.39
CA SER A 491 -20.87 -16.96 -21.93
C SER A 491 -21.38 -15.86 -20.99
N LEU A 492 -22.45 -16.11 -20.24
CA LEU A 492 -22.92 -15.19 -19.21
C LEU A 492 -21.91 -15.10 -18.06
N ALA A 493 -21.45 -16.25 -17.54
CA ALA A 493 -20.47 -16.30 -16.46
C ALA A 493 -19.18 -15.55 -16.83
N ASP A 494 -18.63 -15.79 -18.03
CA ASP A 494 -17.44 -15.10 -18.55
C ASP A 494 -17.62 -13.57 -18.59
N HIS A 495 -18.75 -13.09 -19.11
CA HIS A 495 -19.05 -11.65 -19.11
C HIS A 495 -19.22 -11.04 -17.72
N LEU A 496 -19.68 -11.82 -16.74
CA LEU A 496 -19.80 -11.38 -15.34
C LEU A 496 -18.42 -11.29 -14.67
N LEU A 497 -17.53 -12.26 -14.89
CA LEU A 497 -16.17 -12.29 -14.34
C LEU A 497 -15.33 -11.08 -14.77
N LEU A 498 -15.48 -10.66 -16.03
CA LEU A 498 -14.81 -9.47 -16.59
C LEU A 498 -15.24 -8.15 -15.92
N GLN A 499 -16.29 -8.13 -15.08
CA GLN A 499 -16.66 -6.94 -14.33
C GLN A 499 -15.89 -6.76 -13.03
N GLY A 500 -15.28 -7.83 -12.49
CA GLY A 500 -14.62 -7.84 -11.17
C GLY A 500 -15.39 -7.14 -10.05
N THR A 501 -16.68 -7.45 -9.97
CA THR A 501 -17.59 -6.99 -8.93
C THR A 501 -18.01 -8.20 -8.10
N LEU A 502 -18.26 -7.99 -6.80
CA LEU A 502 -18.72 -9.07 -5.92
C LEU A 502 -19.96 -9.78 -6.47
N ASP A 503 -20.99 -9.03 -6.90
CA ASP A 503 -22.21 -9.61 -7.49
C ASP A 503 -21.93 -10.40 -8.78
N GLY A 504 -20.97 -9.94 -9.60
CA GLY A 504 -20.62 -10.60 -10.86
C GLY A 504 -19.87 -11.90 -10.64
N VAL A 505 -18.88 -11.90 -9.74
CA VAL A 505 -18.04 -13.07 -9.44
C VAL A 505 -18.86 -14.14 -8.70
N ASP A 506 -19.70 -13.74 -7.73
CA ASP A 506 -20.64 -14.63 -7.03
C ASP A 506 -21.62 -15.30 -7.99
N GLU A 507 -22.27 -14.52 -8.85
CA GLU A 507 -23.20 -15.08 -9.83
C GLU A 507 -22.50 -15.97 -10.85
N ALA A 508 -21.29 -15.61 -11.30
CA ALA A 508 -20.50 -16.45 -12.20
C ALA A 508 -20.16 -17.80 -11.56
N LEU A 509 -19.76 -17.83 -10.29
CA LEU A 509 -19.51 -19.08 -9.57
C LEU A 509 -20.77 -19.96 -9.54
N SER A 510 -21.93 -19.38 -9.23
CA SER A 510 -23.21 -20.09 -9.24
C SER A 510 -23.51 -20.72 -10.60
N HIS A 511 -23.26 -20.00 -11.71
CA HIS A 511 -23.42 -20.54 -13.06
C HIS A 511 -22.46 -21.70 -13.34
N MET A 512 -21.18 -21.57 -12.97
CA MET A 512 -20.17 -22.61 -13.19
C MET A 512 -20.46 -23.88 -12.35
N GLN A 513 -20.86 -23.72 -11.09
CA GLN A 513 -21.22 -24.85 -10.22
C GLN A 513 -22.43 -25.60 -10.74
N ASP A 514 -23.45 -24.89 -11.23
CA ASP A 514 -24.63 -25.54 -11.80
C ASP A 514 -24.29 -26.22 -13.15
N MET A 515 -23.35 -25.68 -13.93
CA MET A 515 -22.83 -26.39 -15.11
C MET A 515 -22.17 -27.73 -14.74
N LEU A 516 -21.37 -27.77 -13.66
CA LEU A 516 -20.78 -29.02 -13.15
C LEU A 516 -21.85 -29.99 -12.63
N ARG A 517 -22.94 -29.49 -12.04
CA ARG A 517 -24.09 -30.32 -11.64
C ARG A 517 -24.79 -30.91 -12.86
N LEU A 518 -25.00 -30.11 -13.90
CA LEU A 518 -25.69 -30.51 -15.14
C LEU A 518 -24.83 -31.43 -16.02
N CYS A 519 -23.51 -31.33 -15.92
CA CYS A 519 -22.54 -32.13 -16.67
C CYS A 519 -21.36 -32.50 -15.76
N ARG A 520 -21.44 -33.66 -15.09
CA ARG A 520 -20.40 -34.12 -14.14
C ARG A 520 -19.05 -34.34 -14.82
N SER A 521 -19.06 -34.81 -16.07
CA SER A 521 -17.87 -35.03 -16.90
C SER A 521 -17.15 -33.73 -17.32
N ASP A 522 -17.73 -32.57 -17.03
CA ASP A 522 -17.19 -31.24 -17.34
C ASP A 522 -16.60 -31.11 -18.76
N ASN A 523 -17.42 -31.41 -19.76
CA ASN A 523 -16.97 -31.35 -21.16
C ASN A 523 -16.63 -29.92 -21.65
N MET A 524 -16.97 -28.89 -20.88
CA MET A 524 -16.62 -27.50 -21.19
C MET A 524 -15.39 -27.00 -20.44
N GLY A 525 -14.80 -27.81 -19.54
CA GLY A 525 -13.60 -27.44 -18.79
C GLY A 525 -13.83 -26.33 -17.76
N VAL A 526 -15.05 -26.17 -17.23
CA VAL A 526 -15.33 -25.09 -16.28
C VAL A 526 -14.60 -25.28 -14.95
N ARG A 527 -14.24 -26.51 -14.59
CA ARG A 527 -13.52 -26.86 -13.36
C ARG A 527 -12.14 -26.22 -13.26
N ASP A 528 -11.54 -25.81 -14.36
CA ASP A 528 -10.22 -25.18 -14.36
C ASP A 528 -10.31 -23.73 -13.86
N SER A 529 -11.40 -23.02 -14.18
CA SER A 529 -11.65 -21.65 -13.70
C SER A 529 -12.23 -21.56 -12.29
N VAL A 530 -13.01 -22.56 -11.85
CA VAL A 530 -13.77 -22.53 -10.59
C VAL A 530 -12.90 -22.25 -9.34
N PRO A 531 -11.72 -22.88 -9.14
CA PRO A 531 -10.88 -22.62 -7.97
C PRO A 531 -10.47 -21.15 -7.85
N ALA A 532 -10.04 -20.52 -8.95
CA ALA A 532 -9.67 -19.11 -8.93
C ALA A 532 -10.86 -18.20 -8.60
N ILE A 533 -12.06 -18.53 -9.09
CA ILE A 533 -13.30 -17.80 -8.75
C ILE A 533 -13.63 -17.92 -7.26
N MET A 534 -13.51 -19.12 -6.68
CA MET A 534 -13.71 -19.36 -5.25
C MET A 534 -12.75 -18.51 -4.40
N LEU A 535 -11.47 -18.46 -4.78
CA LEU A 535 -10.46 -17.67 -4.09
C LEU A 535 -10.74 -16.15 -4.11
N ARG A 536 -11.32 -15.63 -5.19
CA ARG A 536 -11.74 -14.21 -5.29
C ARG A 536 -12.91 -13.86 -4.36
N LEU A 537 -13.68 -14.87 -3.94
CA LEU A 537 -14.81 -14.75 -3.02
C LEU A 537 -14.43 -15.16 -1.58
N ASP A 538 -13.14 -15.35 -1.30
CA ASP A 538 -12.63 -15.84 -0.02
C ASP A 538 -13.19 -17.21 0.41
N LEU A 539 -13.66 -18.02 -0.54
CA LEU A 539 -14.10 -19.41 -0.34
C LEU A 539 -12.89 -20.35 -0.33
N ASP A 540 -11.96 -20.07 0.59
CA ASP A 540 -10.63 -20.66 0.60
C ASP A 540 -10.66 -22.17 0.94
N GLN A 541 -11.51 -22.58 1.89
CA GLN A 541 -11.68 -23.98 2.26
C GLN A 541 -12.34 -24.76 1.13
N GLU A 542 -13.39 -24.21 0.54
CA GLU A 542 -14.13 -24.80 -0.56
C GLU A 542 -13.26 -24.93 -1.81
N CYS A 543 -12.38 -23.96 -2.09
CA CYS A 543 -11.38 -24.04 -3.14
C CYS A 543 -10.46 -25.25 -2.93
N TYR A 544 -9.93 -25.41 -1.71
CA TYR A 544 -9.04 -26.51 -1.39
C TYR A 544 -9.75 -27.86 -1.52
N ASP A 545 -10.94 -27.98 -0.94
CA ASP A 545 -11.76 -29.19 -0.98
C ASP A 545 -12.13 -29.58 -2.42
N PHE A 546 -12.49 -28.59 -3.26
CA PHE A 546 -12.83 -28.77 -4.66
C PHE A 546 -11.65 -29.34 -5.46
N VAL A 547 -10.47 -28.71 -5.34
CA VAL A 547 -9.26 -29.16 -6.04
C VAL A 547 -8.84 -30.55 -5.55
N LYS A 548 -8.85 -30.78 -4.23
CA LYS A 548 -8.51 -32.09 -3.67
C LYS A 548 -9.44 -33.17 -4.18
N TRP A 549 -10.74 -32.90 -4.28
CA TRP A 549 -11.70 -33.85 -4.83
C TRP A 549 -11.34 -34.21 -6.27
N TRP A 550 -11.17 -33.22 -7.15
CA TRP A 550 -10.80 -33.49 -8.56
C TRP A 550 -9.46 -34.20 -8.72
N ALA A 551 -8.49 -33.92 -7.86
CA ALA A 551 -7.19 -34.57 -7.89
C ALA A 551 -7.23 -36.04 -7.44
N THR A 552 -8.25 -36.45 -6.68
CA THR A 552 -8.31 -37.75 -6.01
C THR A 552 -9.54 -38.60 -6.34
N CYS A 553 -10.53 -38.06 -7.04
CA CYS A 553 -11.80 -38.75 -7.30
C CYS A 553 -11.67 -39.95 -8.24
N ASP A 554 -10.66 -39.96 -9.12
CA ASP A 554 -10.48 -40.98 -10.14
C ASP A 554 -9.02 -41.49 -10.20
N PRO A 555 -8.54 -42.17 -9.14
CA PRO A 555 -7.13 -42.60 -9.07
C PRO A 555 -6.76 -43.64 -10.14
N ASP A 556 -7.74 -44.45 -10.58
CA ASP A 556 -7.54 -45.56 -11.52
C ASP A 556 -8.05 -45.26 -12.94
N GLY A 557 -8.67 -44.08 -13.18
CA GLY A 557 -9.22 -43.71 -14.49
C GLY A 557 -10.52 -44.44 -14.85
N HIS A 558 -11.31 -44.83 -13.84
CA HIS A 558 -12.51 -45.66 -13.96
C HIS A 558 -13.76 -45.01 -13.34
N TYR A 559 -13.69 -43.73 -12.96
CA TYR A 559 -14.84 -43.01 -12.43
C TYR A 559 -15.95 -42.90 -13.50
N ASP A 560 -17.13 -43.42 -13.20
CA ASP A 560 -18.29 -43.34 -14.09
C ASP A 560 -19.03 -42.02 -13.89
N TRP A 561 -18.70 -41.03 -14.73
CA TRP A 561 -19.41 -39.74 -14.80
C TRP A 561 -20.91 -39.89 -15.10
N GLY A 562 -21.30 -41.04 -15.66
CA GLY A 562 -22.64 -41.56 -15.89
C GLY A 562 -23.50 -41.70 -14.64
N ASP A 563 -22.87 -42.16 -13.56
CA ASP A 563 -23.56 -42.66 -12.39
C ASP A 563 -23.77 -41.53 -11.36
N MET A 564 -25.03 -41.08 -11.27
CA MET A 564 -25.42 -40.03 -10.35
C MET A 564 -25.37 -40.45 -8.86
N THR A 565 -25.23 -41.75 -8.57
CA THR A 565 -25.12 -42.28 -7.20
C THR A 565 -23.69 -42.24 -6.65
N LEU A 566 -22.69 -42.09 -7.52
CA LEU A 566 -21.30 -41.97 -7.09
C LEU A 566 -21.05 -40.64 -6.36
N PRO A 567 -20.13 -40.62 -5.37
CA PRO A 567 -19.75 -39.39 -4.67
C PRO A 567 -19.21 -38.34 -5.64
N HIS A 568 -19.73 -37.11 -5.54
CA HIS A 568 -19.34 -35.99 -6.41
C HIS A 568 -19.18 -34.72 -5.59
N LEU A 569 -17.99 -34.09 -5.67
CA LEU A 569 -17.60 -32.90 -4.89
C LEU A 569 -17.92 -33.04 -3.39
N ASN A 570 -17.61 -34.19 -2.82
CA ASN A 570 -18.04 -34.59 -1.47
C ASN A 570 -16.92 -34.54 -0.41
N ILE A 571 -15.79 -33.92 -0.72
CA ILE A 571 -14.76 -33.59 0.28
C ILE A 571 -15.15 -32.26 0.92
N HIS A 572 -15.13 -32.21 2.26
CA HIS A 572 -15.40 -31.00 3.03
C HIS A 572 -14.47 -30.92 4.23
N GLY A 573 -13.86 -29.77 4.47
CA GLY A 573 -12.98 -29.52 5.61
C GLY A 573 -11.69 -30.34 5.57
N ALA A 574 -11.14 -30.59 4.37
CA ALA A 574 -9.83 -31.21 4.26
C ALA A 574 -8.75 -30.33 4.88
N ASP A 575 -7.70 -30.97 5.41
CA ASP A 575 -6.58 -30.26 6.02
C ASP A 575 -5.81 -29.44 4.98
N VAL A 576 -6.10 -28.14 4.93
CA VAL A 576 -5.43 -27.18 4.04
C VAL A 576 -3.94 -27.08 4.33
N LEU A 577 -3.44 -27.56 5.47
CA LEU A 577 -2.02 -27.61 5.78
C LEU A 577 -1.37 -28.95 5.48
N GLU A 578 -2.08 -29.97 4.98
CA GLU A 578 -1.42 -31.23 4.58
C GLU A 578 -0.46 -31.00 3.40
N ASP A 579 0.45 -31.95 3.19
CA ASP A 579 1.39 -31.87 2.09
C ASP A 579 0.67 -32.07 0.74
N PRO A 580 0.98 -31.25 -0.29
CA PRO A 580 0.26 -31.23 -1.56
C PRO A 580 0.58 -32.43 -2.48
N ASP A 581 0.96 -33.58 -1.91
CA ASP A 581 1.35 -34.79 -2.64
C ASP A 581 0.16 -35.52 -3.28
N PHE A 582 -1.07 -35.08 -3.01
CA PHE A 582 -2.28 -35.60 -3.65
C PHE A 582 -2.38 -35.22 -5.14
N PHE A 583 -1.55 -34.29 -5.61
CA PHE A 583 -1.39 -34.06 -7.05
C PHE A 583 -0.68 -35.25 -7.69
N GLY A 584 -1.39 -35.96 -8.57
CA GLY A 584 -0.84 -37.10 -9.32
C GLY A 584 0.27 -36.70 -10.30
N LYS A 585 0.73 -37.68 -11.12
CA LYS A 585 1.86 -37.49 -12.05
C LYS A 585 1.64 -36.37 -13.09
N TYR A 586 0.39 -36.06 -13.43
CA TYR A 586 0.03 -35.07 -14.44
C TYR A 586 -1.11 -34.16 -13.92
N PRO A 587 -0.81 -33.22 -13.02
CA PRO A 587 -1.83 -32.36 -12.45
C PRO A 587 -2.33 -31.32 -13.46
N SER A 588 -3.55 -30.82 -13.25
CA SER A 588 -4.06 -29.65 -14.00
C SER A 588 -3.26 -28.40 -13.58
N LEU A 589 -2.78 -27.61 -14.55
CA LEU A 589 -2.02 -26.39 -14.29
C LEU A 589 -2.84 -25.42 -13.43
N ASP A 590 -4.10 -25.17 -13.81
CA ASP A 590 -5.02 -24.28 -13.09
C ASP A 590 -5.21 -24.68 -11.63
N HIS A 591 -5.32 -25.98 -11.35
CA HIS A 591 -5.52 -26.49 -9.99
C HIS A 591 -4.27 -26.31 -9.12
N VAL A 592 -3.08 -26.60 -9.67
CA VAL A 592 -1.82 -26.38 -8.94
C VAL A 592 -1.61 -24.89 -8.68
N VAL A 593 -1.87 -24.04 -9.68
CA VAL A 593 -1.78 -22.58 -9.59
C VAL A 593 -2.73 -22.03 -8.52
N ALA A 594 -3.98 -22.51 -8.47
CA ALA A 594 -4.94 -22.09 -7.45
C ALA A 594 -4.50 -22.49 -6.03
N ILE A 595 -4.00 -23.72 -5.84
CA ILE A 595 -3.50 -24.15 -4.53
C ILE A 595 -2.23 -23.39 -4.16
N LEU A 596 -1.32 -23.14 -5.11
CA LEU A 596 -0.13 -22.30 -4.89
C LEU A 596 -0.53 -20.89 -4.41
N LEU A 597 -1.49 -20.26 -5.08
CA LEU A 597 -2.03 -18.96 -4.70
C LEU A 597 -2.64 -18.98 -3.29
N LEU A 598 -3.43 -20.00 -2.96
CA LEU A 598 -3.98 -20.18 -1.62
C LEU A 598 -2.88 -20.30 -0.55
N LYS A 599 -1.84 -21.12 -0.79
CA LYS A 599 -0.72 -21.26 0.17
C LYS A 599 0.04 -19.96 0.35
N LEU A 600 0.26 -19.19 -0.73
CA LEU A 600 0.86 -17.87 -0.68
C LEU A 600 0.01 -16.87 0.10
N LYS A 601 -1.32 -16.89 -0.07
CA LYS A 601 -2.28 -16.07 0.71
C LYS A 601 -2.13 -16.34 2.21
N LEU A 602 -2.13 -17.62 2.61
CA LEU A 602 -1.96 -18.02 4.02
C LEU A 602 -0.57 -17.62 4.56
N LEU A 603 0.47 -17.73 3.74
CA LEU A 603 1.84 -17.33 4.11
C LEU A 603 1.93 -15.82 4.38
N VAL A 604 1.31 -15.00 3.53
CA VAL A 604 1.22 -13.54 3.72
C VAL A 604 0.46 -13.19 4.99
N ASP A 605 -0.66 -13.86 5.30
CA ASP A 605 -1.41 -13.63 6.53
C ASP A 605 -0.61 -13.98 7.79
N ILE A 606 0.10 -15.11 7.81
CA ILE A 606 0.97 -15.49 8.94
C ILE A 606 2.09 -14.47 9.14
N ARG A 607 2.71 -14.03 8.05
CA ARG A 607 3.73 -12.97 8.07
C ARG A 607 3.16 -11.69 8.69
N ASN A 608 1.99 -11.24 8.23
CA ASN A 608 1.34 -10.03 8.73
C ASN A 608 0.99 -10.14 10.22
N LEU A 609 0.49 -11.31 10.67
CA LEU A 609 0.23 -11.59 12.08
C LEU A 609 1.51 -11.50 12.93
N LYS A 610 2.60 -12.12 12.47
CA LYS A 610 3.90 -12.10 13.18
C LYS A 610 4.44 -10.67 13.33
N ILE A 611 4.40 -9.88 12.25
CA ILE A 611 4.84 -8.48 12.26
C ILE A 611 3.99 -7.66 13.22
N THR A 612 2.66 -7.83 13.13
CA THR A 612 1.70 -7.15 13.99
C THR A 612 2.00 -7.42 15.46
N ARG A 613 2.17 -8.70 15.85
CA ARG A 613 2.55 -9.08 17.22
C ARG A 613 3.86 -8.47 17.68
N LYS A 614 4.87 -8.47 16.81
CA LYS A 614 6.17 -7.89 17.11
C LYS A 614 6.03 -6.39 17.39
N ILE A 615 5.28 -5.66 16.56
CA ILE A 615 5.00 -4.23 16.71
C ILE A 615 4.19 -3.97 18.00
N LEU A 616 3.10 -4.69 18.22
CA LEU A 616 2.23 -4.50 19.40
C LEU A 616 2.97 -4.77 20.71
N ALA A 617 3.85 -5.77 20.74
CA ALA A 617 4.70 -6.06 21.90
C ALA A 617 5.61 -4.87 22.29
N PHE A 618 6.05 -4.05 21.33
CA PHE A 618 6.84 -2.85 21.62
C PHE A 618 6.00 -1.67 22.18
N ARG A 619 4.67 -1.68 21.99
CA ARG A 619 3.83 -0.49 22.20
C ARG A 619 2.93 -0.52 23.44
N ARG A 620 2.88 -1.62 24.19
CA ARG A 620 2.07 -1.77 25.44
C ARG A 620 0.60 -1.37 25.27
N LEU A 621 -0.04 -1.80 24.17
CA LEU A 621 -1.47 -1.60 23.96
C LEU A 621 -2.31 -2.57 24.82
N PRO A 622 -3.53 -2.19 25.25
CA PRO A 622 -4.51 -3.10 25.86
C PRO A 622 -4.82 -4.34 24.99
N LEU A 623 -5.00 -5.51 25.60
CA LEU A 623 -5.13 -6.81 24.90
C LEU A 623 -6.34 -6.91 23.97
N ASP A 624 -7.44 -6.26 24.31
CA ASP A 624 -8.66 -6.18 23.50
C ASP A 624 -8.42 -5.49 22.14
N LEU A 625 -7.53 -4.49 22.10
CA LEU A 625 -7.12 -3.86 20.85
C LEU A 625 -6.20 -4.76 20.01
N TRP A 626 -5.47 -5.70 20.62
CA TRP A 626 -4.60 -6.62 19.86
C TRP A 626 -5.44 -7.55 19.01
N GLU A 627 -6.52 -8.09 19.56
CA GLU A 627 -7.39 -9.03 18.83
C GLU A 627 -8.02 -8.36 17.60
N SER A 628 -8.51 -7.12 17.73
CA SER A 628 -9.09 -6.37 16.62
C SER A 628 -8.07 -6.06 15.52
N ILE A 629 -6.85 -5.66 15.90
CA ILE A 629 -5.79 -5.36 14.94
C ILE A 629 -5.32 -6.66 14.25
N GLU A 630 -5.12 -7.74 14.99
CA GLU A 630 -4.73 -9.03 14.41
C GLU A 630 -5.78 -9.56 13.41
N LEU A 631 -7.08 -9.38 13.68
CA LEU A 631 -8.12 -9.74 12.73
C LEU A 631 -8.11 -8.87 11.47
N SER A 632 -7.80 -7.59 11.61
CA SER A 632 -7.79 -6.66 10.47
C SER A 632 -6.63 -6.89 9.49
N VAL A 633 -5.55 -7.56 9.90
CA VAL A 633 -4.40 -7.88 9.04
C VAL A 633 -4.48 -9.26 8.39
N VAL A 634 -5.49 -10.05 8.78
CA VAL A 634 -5.76 -11.39 8.26
C VAL A 634 -6.82 -11.29 7.17
N ARG A 635 -6.52 -11.84 5.98
CA ARG A 635 -7.42 -11.74 4.82
C ARG A 635 -8.20 -13.01 4.57
N SER A 636 -7.56 -14.17 4.73
CA SER A 636 -8.24 -15.45 4.56
C SER A 636 -9.14 -15.74 5.77
N PRO A 637 -10.40 -16.17 5.55
CA PRO A 637 -11.23 -16.72 6.62
C PRO A 637 -10.56 -17.89 7.34
N LEU A 638 -9.76 -18.71 6.65
CA LEU A 638 -8.98 -19.79 7.26
C LEU A 638 -7.92 -19.27 8.23
N SER A 639 -7.27 -18.17 7.88
CA SER A 639 -6.20 -17.58 8.70
C SER A 639 -6.70 -17.05 10.05
N THR A 640 -8.00 -16.88 10.26
CA THR A 640 -8.58 -16.59 11.58
C THR A 640 -8.23 -17.67 12.61
N MET A 641 -8.01 -18.91 12.18
CA MET A 641 -7.53 -19.98 13.06
C MET A 641 -6.10 -19.76 13.56
N PHE A 642 -5.28 -19.03 12.80
CA PHE A 642 -3.88 -18.72 13.16
C PHE A 642 -3.80 -17.61 14.21
N GLN A 643 -4.78 -16.70 14.25
CA GLN A 643 -4.86 -15.64 15.25
C GLN A 643 -4.80 -16.20 16.68
N LYS A 644 -5.41 -17.35 16.96
CA LYS A 644 -5.40 -17.94 18.30
C LYS A 644 -4.13 -18.72 18.64
N GLN A 645 -3.23 -18.90 17.68
CA GLN A 645 -2.01 -19.70 17.86
C GLN A 645 -0.88 -18.87 18.45
N SER A 646 0.03 -19.52 19.20
CA SER A 646 1.24 -18.88 19.70
C SER A 646 2.19 -18.48 18.56
N THR A 647 3.03 -17.46 18.77
CA THR A 647 4.05 -17.05 17.79
C THR A 647 4.99 -18.21 17.41
N GLN A 648 5.33 -19.09 18.35
CA GLN A 648 6.16 -20.27 18.06
C GLN A 648 5.46 -21.27 17.14
N THR A 649 4.14 -21.44 17.29
CA THR A 649 3.34 -22.25 16.38
C THR A 649 3.30 -21.62 14.99
N LEU A 650 3.13 -20.30 14.90
CA LEU A 650 3.13 -19.58 13.63
C LEU A 650 4.44 -19.77 12.85
N PHE A 651 5.60 -19.75 13.51
CA PHE A 651 6.89 -20.06 12.84
C PHE A 651 6.93 -21.47 12.24
N LYS A 652 6.34 -22.47 12.91
CA LYS A 652 6.27 -23.84 12.37
C LYS A 652 5.33 -23.92 11.18
N THR A 653 4.18 -23.24 11.26
CA THR A 653 3.21 -23.19 10.16
C THR A 653 3.78 -22.45 8.96
N GLU A 654 4.48 -21.34 9.16
CA GLU A 654 5.20 -20.60 8.13
C GLU A 654 6.25 -21.48 7.42
N ALA A 655 7.10 -22.18 8.18
CA ALA A 655 8.09 -23.09 7.62
C ALA A 655 7.43 -24.21 6.79
N LYS A 656 6.30 -24.73 7.26
CA LYS A 656 5.50 -25.72 6.51
C LYS A 656 4.95 -25.14 5.20
N LEU A 657 4.33 -23.95 5.25
CA LEU A 657 3.79 -23.27 4.07
C LEU A 657 4.88 -22.88 3.07
N LEU A 658 6.06 -22.45 3.53
CA LEU A 658 7.22 -22.18 2.68
C LEU A 658 7.65 -23.44 1.92
N ASN A 659 7.76 -24.58 2.60
CA ASN A 659 8.08 -25.85 1.96
C ASN A 659 7.02 -26.26 0.93
N GLN A 660 5.74 -26.15 1.27
CA GLN A 660 4.64 -26.48 0.36
C GLN A 660 4.60 -25.55 -0.86
N THR A 661 4.86 -24.26 -0.66
CA THR A 661 4.93 -23.26 -1.73
C THR A 661 6.07 -23.57 -2.69
N ARG A 662 7.24 -24.02 -2.18
CA ARG A 662 8.36 -24.49 -3.02
C ARG A 662 8.00 -25.73 -3.83
N GLN A 663 7.37 -26.72 -3.21
CA GLN A 663 6.93 -27.95 -3.89
C GLN A 663 5.91 -27.67 -4.99
N LEU A 664 4.91 -26.82 -4.70
CA LEU A 664 3.91 -26.40 -5.67
C LEU A 664 4.53 -25.54 -6.79
N GLY A 665 5.41 -24.61 -6.44
CA GLY A 665 6.15 -23.79 -7.40
C GLY A 665 6.98 -24.64 -8.38
N ALA A 666 7.71 -25.64 -7.87
CA ALA A 666 8.43 -26.60 -8.70
C ALA A 666 7.48 -27.43 -9.58
N THR A 667 6.28 -27.75 -9.07
CA THR A 667 5.26 -28.47 -9.82
C THR A 667 4.66 -27.61 -10.94
N VAL A 668 4.43 -26.31 -10.71
CA VAL A 668 4.03 -25.35 -11.75
C VAL A 668 5.11 -25.27 -12.83
N VAL A 669 6.37 -25.08 -12.47
CA VAL A 669 7.48 -25.01 -13.45
C VAL A 669 7.58 -26.31 -14.27
N LYS A 670 7.39 -27.46 -13.63
CA LYS A 670 7.40 -28.76 -14.31
C LYS A 670 6.18 -28.95 -15.23
N ALA A 671 5.01 -28.46 -14.83
CA ALA A 671 3.79 -28.54 -15.63
C ALA A 671 3.84 -27.58 -16.82
N ASN A 672 4.29 -26.34 -16.59
CA ASN A 672 4.42 -25.29 -17.58
C ASN A 672 5.48 -24.25 -17.13
N GLY A 673 6.66 -24.29 -17.74
CA GLY A 673 7.78 -23.42 -17.37
C GLY A 673 7.53 -21.93 -17.65
N SER A 674 6.64 -21.61 -18.59
CA SER A 674 6.36 -20.23 -19.01
C SER A 674 5.39 -19.49 -18.09
N PHE A 675 4.63 -20.20 -17.25
CA PHE A 675 3.58 -19.61 -16.43
C PHE A 675 4.11 -18.52 -15.48
N ILE A 676 5.23 -18.78 -14.78
CA ILE A 676 5.76 -17.84 -13.79
C ILE A 676 6.33 -16.58 -14.46
N PHE A 677 6.90 -16.69 -15.65
CA PHE A 677 7.35 -15.52 -16.43
C PHE A 677 6.18 -14.59 -16.74
N HIS A 678 5.10 -15.16 -17.26
CA HIS A 678 3.90 -14.40 -17.62
C HIS A 678 3.02 -13.99 -16.43
N LEU A 679 3.31 -14.50 -15.23
CA LEU A 679 2.71 -13.94 -14.01
C LEU A 679 3.21 -12.51 -13.76
N PHE A 680 4.46 -12.20 -14.16
CA PHE A 680 5.03 -10.85 -14.08
C PHE A 680 4.76 -10.01 -15.33
N ASP A 681 4.58 -10.66 -16.49
CA ASP A 681 4.17 -10.01 -17.75
C ASP A 681 2.95 -10.69 -18.40
N PRO A 682 1.72 -10.33 -17.96
CA PRO A 682 0.50 -11.04 -18.32
C PRO A 682 -0.20 -10.52 -19.59
N ASP A 683 0.25 -9.41 -20.17
CA ASP A 683 -0.56 -8.66 -21.14
C ASP A 683 -0.85 -9.47 -22.41
N GLU A 684 0.14 -10.19 -22.92
CA GLU A 684 0.01 -11.08 -24.08
C GLU A 684 -0.95 -12.28 -23.82
N PRO A 685 -0.75 -13.11 -22.78
CA PRO A 685 -1.63 -14.25 -22.53
C PRO A 685 -3.06 -13.85 -22.18
N LEU A 686 -3.27 -12.70 -21.53
CA LEU A 686 -4.62 -12.20 -21.21
C LEU A 686 -5.39 -11.71 -22.45
N CYS A 687 -4.70 -11.30 -23.51
CA CYS A 687 -5.32 -10.81 -24.73
C CYS A 687 -5.57 -11.90 -25.78
N THR A 688 -4.95 -13.08 -25.62
CA THR A 688 -4.98 -14.15 -26.62
C THR A 688 -6.18 -15.07 -26.42
N LYS A 689 -6.70 -15.67 -27.49
CA LYS A 689 -7.81 -16.64 -27.39
C LYS A 689 -7.41 -17.96 -28.03
N PRO A 690 -6.88 -18.91 -27.25
CA PRO A 690 -6.52 -20.21 -27.77
C PRO A 690 -7.76 -21.01 -28.17
N ASP A 691 -7.75 -21.58 -29.37
CA ASP A 691 -8.84 -22.48 -29.84
C ASP A 691 -8.70 -23.89 -29.24
N ALA A 692 -7.47 -24.32 -29.00
CA ALA A 692 -7.10 -25.60 -28.40
C ALA A 692 -5.72 -25.47 -27.73
N TYR A 693 -5.40 -26.40 -26.84
CA TYR A 693 -4.10 -26.46 -26.20
C TYR A 693 -3.63 -27.91 -26.05
N SER A 694 -2.32 -28.06 -25.77
CA SER A 694 -1.75 -29.32 -25.29
C SER A 694 -1.05 -29.08 -23.94
N ARG A 695 -0.85 -30.12 -23.14
CA ARG A 695 -0.20 -29.97 -21.83
C ARG A 695 1.22 -29.44 -21.98
N GLY A 696 1.58 -28.46 -21.17
CA GLY A 696 2.85 -27.73 -21.21
C GLY A 696 2.96 -26.71 -22.35
N SER A 697 1.92 -26.52 -23.17
CA SER A 697 1.94 -25.55 -24.26
C SER A 697 1.76 -24.12 -23.75
N TRP A 698 2.14 -23.15 -24.59
CA TRP A 698 1.89 -21.75 -24.32
C TRP A 698 0.38 -21.45 -24.25
N GLU A 699 -0.43 -22.13 -25.07
CA GLU A 699 -1.89 -22.00 -25.07
C GLU A 699 -2.52 -22.44 -23.75
N GLU A 700 -2.01 -23.51 -23.12
CA GLU A 700 -2.46 -23.94 -21.78
C GLU A 700 -2.14 -22.87 -20.73
N MET A 701 -0.94 -22.29 -20.80
CA MET A 701 -0.53 -21.21 -19.91
C MET A 701 -1.42 -19.97 -20.09
N ALA A 702 -1.72 -19.58 -21.33
CA ALA A 702 -2.55 -18.42 -21.61
C ALA A 702 -3.98 -18.60 -21.08
N LEU A 703 -4.56 -19.79 -21.22
CA LEU A 703 -5.85 -20.13 -20.61
C LEU A 703 -5.80 -20.08 -19.08
N ALA A 704 -4.78 -20.70 -18.47
CA ALA A 704 -4.60 -20.66 -17.02
C ALA A 704 -4.42 -19.23 -16.49
N MET A 705 -3.79 -18.35 -17.27
CA MET A 705 -3.70 -16.92 -16.93
C MET A 705 -5.03 -16.20 -17.02
N GLN A 706 -5.82 -16.44 -18.06
CA GLN A 706 -7.16 -15.86 -18.16
C GLN A 706 -8.08 -16.31 -17.03
N HIS A 707 -7.96 -17.57 -16.60
CA HIS A 707 -8.75 -18.10 -15.49
C HIS A 707 -8.33 -17.54 -14.13
N SER A 708 -7.03 -17.41 -13.88
CA SER A 708 -6.51 -17.21 -12.53
C SER A 708 -5.92 -15.83 -12.24
N TYR A 709 -5.47 -15.05 -13.23
CA TYR A 709 -4.69 -13.83 -12.98
C TYR A 709 -5.44 -12.78 -12.17
N ALA A 710 -6.76 -12.65 -12.36
CA ALA A 710 -7.56 -11.74 -11.55
C ALA A 710 -7.49 -12.09 -10.04
N ALA A 711 -7.43 -13.37 -9.68
CA ALA A 711 -7.25 -13.80 -8.30
C ALA A 711 -5.84 -13.45 -7.78
N TRP A 712 -4.79 -13.65 -8.59
CA TRP A 712 -3.42 -13.26 -8.24
C TRP A 712 -3.28 -11.76 -7.97
N TRP A 713 -3.93 -10.94 -8.80
CA TRP A 713 -3.90 -9.48 -8.66
C TRP A 713 -4.73 -8.99 -7.46
N GLU A 714 -5.94 -9.55 -7.27
CA GLU A 714 -6.83 -9.19 -6.16
C GLU A 714 -6.21 -9.58 -4.80
N MET A 715 -5.35 -10.60 -4.74
CA MET A 715 -4.67 -11.01 -3.51
C MET A 715 -3.48 -10.11 -3.16
N GLU A 716 -3.79 -9.06 -2.40
CA GLU A 716 -2.82 -8.08 -1.93
C GLU A 716 -1.59 -8.74 -1.27
N GLY A 717 -0.39 -8.30 -1.62
CA GLY A 717 0.86 -8.77 -1.02
C GLY A 717 1.43 -10.07 -1.58
N VAL A 718 0.66 -10.88 -2.32
CA VAL A 718 1.18 -12.13 -2.95
C VAL A 718 2.17 -11.79 -4.06
N LEU A 719 1.76 -10.98 -5.05
CA LEU A 719 2.66 -10.56 -6.13
C LEU A 719 3.83 -9.72 -5.61
N SER A 720 3.64 -8.95 -4.54
CA SER A 720 4.73 -8.22 -3.88
C SER A 720 5.76 -9.18 -3.28
N LEU A 721 5.31 -10.23 -2.60
CA LEU A 721 6.20 -11.24 -2.02
C LEU A 721 7.01 -11.96 -3.10
N LEU A 722 6.38 -12.28 -4.23
CA LEU A 722 7.05 -12.90 -5.37
C LEU A 722 8.04 -11.94 -6.06
N ASN A 723 7.69 -10.67 -6.23
CA ASN A 723 8.62 -9.65 -6.73
C ASN A 723 9.82 -9.45 -5.80
N ASP A 724 9.60 -9.47 -4.48
CA ASP A 724 10.69 -9.38 -3.50
C ASP A 724 11.63 -10.59 -3.61
N ALA A 725 11.09 -11.81 -3.78
CA ALA A 725 11.88 -13.02 -3.99
C ALA A 725 12.67 -12.97 -5.30
N ARG A 726 12.04 -12.50 -6.40
CA ARG A 726 12.70 -12.25 -7.69
C ARG A 726 13.83 -11.24 -7.55
N ALA A 727 13.61 -10.15 -6.82
CA ALA A 727 14.64 -9.13 -6.59
C ALA A 727 15.82 -9.66 -5.77
N CYS A 728 15.57 -10.51 -4.77
CA CYS A 728 16.64 -11.18 -4.02
C CYS A 728 17.44 -12.12 -4.94
N ALA A 729 16.75 -12.92 -5.75
CA ALA A 729 17.39 -13.84 -6.70
C ALA A 729 18.23 -13.11 -7.75
N ALA A 730 17.74 -11.97 -8.26
CA ALA A 730 18.49 -11.14 -9.20
C ALA A 730 19.80 -10.65 -8.56
N ARG A 731 19.74 -10.00 -7.40
CA ARG A 731 20.93 -9.46 -6.72
C ARG A 731 22.02 -10.51 -6.46
N ASP A 732 21.62 -11.70 -6.05
CA ASP A 732 22.56 -12.79 -5.78
C ASP A 732 23.17 -13.41 -7.06
N SER A 733 22.55 -13.18 -8.22
CA SER A 733 22.99 -13.73 -9.51
C SER A 733 23.70 -12.70 -10.39
N GLU A 734 23.83 -11.44 -9.95
CA GLU A 734 24.48 -10.36 -10.72
C GLU A 734 25.90 -10.74 -11.12
N ASP A 735 26.75 -11.10 -10.14
CA ASP A 735 28.16 -11.41 -10.37
C ASP A 735 28.32 -12.69 -11.24
N GLU A 736 27.48 -13.72 -11.02
CA GLU A 736 27.46 -14.94 -11.84
C GLU A 736 27.13 -14.64 -13.31
N ILE A 737 26.22 -13.71 -13.57
CA ILE A 737 25.80 -13.34 -14.92
C ILE A 737 26.85 -12.46 -15.60
N GLU A 738 27.52 -11.57 -14.87
CA GLU A 738 28.66 -10.81 -15.40
C GLU A 738 29.75 -11.77 -15.91
N ASP A 739 30.14 -12.77 -15.11
CA ASP A 739 31.10 -13.80 -15.52
C ASP A 739 30.62 -14.61 -16.74
N MET A 740 29.36 -15.05 -16.73
CA MET A 740 28.77 -15.77 -17.86
C MET A 740 28.78 -14.94 -19.14
N MET A 741 28.53 -13.64 -19.05
CA MET A 741 28.53 -12.70 -20.18
C MET A 741 29.92 -12.52 -20.78
N GLU A 742 30.97 -12.55 -19.96
CA GLU A 742 32.35 -12.56 -20.45
C GLU A 742 32.65 -13.83 -21.27
N GLY A 743 32.19 -15.00 -20.79
CA GLY A 743 32.33 -16.28 -21.49
C GLY A 743 31.47 -16.40 -22.76
N GLU A 744 30.21 -15.95 -22.74
CA GLU A 744 29.34 -15.89 -23.93
C GLU A 744 29.89 -14.89 -24.96
N THR A 745 30.52 -13.79 -24.53
CA THR A 745 31.16 -12.82 -25.41
C THR A 745 32.27 -13.45 -26.25
N GLN A 746 33.11 -14.30 -25.65
CA GLN A 746 34.12 -15.08 -26.38
C GLN A 746 33.48 -16.04 -27.39
N ARG A 747 32.44 -16.79 -27.00
CA ARG A 747 31.77 -17.77 -27.88
C ARG A 747 30.98 -17.14 -29.03
N ALA A 748 30.33 -16.00 -28.79
CA ALA A 748 29.55 -15.30 -29.82
C ALA A 748 30.46 -14.70 -30.91
N GLN A 749 31.67 -14.28 -30.56
CA GLN A 749 32.71 -13.88 -31.52
C GLN A 749 33.12 -15.04 -32.45
N ASP A 750 33.09 -16.27 -31.94
CA ASP A 750 33.45 -17.47 -32.71
C ASP A 750 32.32 -17.99 -33.62
N HIS A 751 31.06 -17.70 -33.32
CA HIS A 751 29.90 -18.36 -33.96
C HIS A 751 28.81 -17.44 -34.54
N GLY A 752 28.93 -16.12 -34.43
CA GLY A 752 28.07 -15.18 -35.19
C GLY A 752 26.58 -15.20 -34.81
N HIS A 753 26.23 -15.61 -33.59
CA HIS A 753 24.87 -15.56 -33.05
C HIS A 753 24.54 -14.19 -32.44
N GLU A 754 23.25 -13.84 -32.46
CA GLU A 754 22.70 -12.65 -31.81
C GLU A 754 22.83 -12.78 -30.28
N ARG A 755 23.38 -11.75 -29.63
CA ARG A 755 23.79 -11.78 -28.22
C ARG A 755 22.61 -11.37 -27.31
N ARG A 756 22.33 -12.16 -26.28
CA ARG A 756 21.41 -11.77 -25.19
C ARG A 756 22.07 -10.71 -24.31
N THR A 757 21.27 -9.80 -23.78
CA THR A 757 21.75 -8.79 -22.82
C THR A 757 21.88 -9.39 -21.42
N ALA A 758 22.74 -8.81 -20.58
CA ALA A 758 22.86 -9.19 -19.18
C ALA A 758 21.53 -9.01 -18.43
N GLU A 759 20.76 -7.98 -18.80
CA GLU A 759 19.43 -7.69 -18.26
C GLU A 759 18.43 -8.82 -18.57
N GLU A 760 18.40 -9.32 -19.81
CA GLU A 760 17.55 -10.45 -20.21
C GLU A 760 17.94 -11.74 -19.48
N MET A 761 19.25 -12.02 -19.33
CA MET A 761 19.71 -13.20 -18.59
C MET A 761 19.39 -13.10 -17.10
N LEU A 762 19.52 -11.90 -16.52
CA LEU A 762 19.20 -11.63 -15.13
C LEU A 762 17.70 -11.77 -14.87
N GLU A 763 16.87 -11.30 -15.80
CA GLU A 763 15.43 -11.52 -15.75
C GLU A 763 15.10 -13.02 -15.76
N ASP A 764 15.66 -13.79 -16.69
CA ASP A 764 15.45 -15.23 -16.79
C ASP A 764 15.87 -15.98 -15.52
N VAL A 765 17.08 -15.71 -15.03
CA VAL A 765 17.62 -16.37 -13.84
C VAL A 765 16.82 -15.99 -12.59
N SER A 766 16.45 -14.71 -12.44
CA SER A 766 15.70 -14.24 -11.28
C SER A 766 14.31 -14.89 -11.17
N VAL A 767 13.64 -15.10 -12.30
CA VAL A 767 12.34 -15.77 -12.35
C VAL A 767 12.48 -17.27 -12.05
N ASN A 768 13.48 -17.93 -12.63
CA ASN A 768 13.72 -19.36 -12.42
C ASN A 768 14.13 -19.69 -10.97
N ARG A 769 14.78 -18.77 -10.26
CA ARG A 769 15.28 -18.97 -8.90
C ARG A 769 14.30 -18.52 -7.80
N ILE A 770 13.15 -17.93 -8.15
CA ILE A 770 12.22 -17.32 -7.18
C ILE A 770 11.86 -18.21 -5.98
N TRP A 771 11.64 -19.50 -6.20
CA TRP A 771 11.26 -20.45 -5.14
C TRP A 771 12.41 -20.74 -4.16
N GLY A 772 13.66 -20.58 -4.60
CA GLY A 772 14.84 -20.64 -3.75
C GLY A 772 14.96 -19.45 -2.81
N TYR A 773 14.36 -18.31 -3.16
CA TYR A 773 14.50 -17.03 -2.46
C TYR A 773 13.23 -16.55 -1.72
N ILE A 774 12.18 -17.38 -1.69
CA ILE A 774 10.90 -17.00 -1.09
C ILE A 774 10.97 -16.85 0.44
N ASP A 775 11.83 -17.60 1.11
CA ASP A 775 12.11 -17.43 2.54
C ASP A 775 12.78 -16.09 2.83
N TRP A 776 13.79 -15.72 2.05
CA TRP A 776 14.43 -14.40 2.16
C TRP A 776 13.41 -13.27 1.98
N ALA A 777 12.48 -13.40 1.02
CA ALA A 777 11.41 -12.42 0.84
C ALA A 777 10.47 -12.34 2.06
N VAL A 778 10.08 -13.47 2.65
CA VAL A 778 9.26 -13.51 3.87
C VAL A 778 9.99 -12.91 5.07
N GLU A 779 11.28 -13.22 5.23
CA GLU A 779 12.11 -12.70 6.31
C GLU A 779 12.34 -11.19 6.19
N ASN A 780 12.66 -10.72 4.99
CA ASN A 780 12.80 -9.30 4.68
C ASN A 780 11.55 -8.50 5.01
N ALA A 781 10.39 -9.02 4.61
CA ALA A 781 9.12 -8.38 4.90
C ALA A 781 8.78 -8.39 6.40
N SER A 782 9.34 -9.34 7.16
CA SER A 782 9.20 -9.42 8.64
C SER A 782 10.26 -8.64 9.42
N TYR A 783 11.24 -8.07 8.73
CA TYR A 783 12.37 -7.37 9.32
C TYR A 783 12.01 -5.93 9.68
N LEU A 784 12.29 -5.52 10.92
CA LEU A 784 11.95 -4.19 11.45
C LEU A 784 13.17 -3.27 11.64
N GLY A 785 14.36 -3.72 11.20
CA GLY A 785 15.60 -2.93 11.28
C GLY A 785 15.90 -2.17 9.98
N PRO A 786 17.11 -1.59 9.87
CA PRO A 786 17.56 -0.83 8.70
C PRO A 786 17.54 -1.66 7.41
N TRP A 787 17.14 -1.04 6.30
CA TRP A 787 17.00 -1.75 5.01
C TRP A 787 18.29 -2.43 4.54
N SER A 788 19.45 -1.82 4.80
CA SER A 788 20.79 -2.35 4.48
C SER A 788 21.23 -3.57 5.30
N GLU A 789 20.49 -3.90 6.37
CA GLU A 789 20.78 -5.00 7.29
C GLU A 789 19.71 -6.09 7.26
N ARG A 790 18.90 -6.09 6.20
CA ARG A 790 17.90 -7.14 5.97
C ARG A 790 18.59 -8.50 5.79
N PRO A 791 17.93 -9.60 6.19
CA PRO A 791 18.51 -10.94 6.07
C PRO A 791 19.01 -11.27 4.66
N SER A 792 18.28 -10.88 3.61
CA SER A 792 18.78 -11.08 2.24
C SER A 792 20.05 -10.30 1.94
N GLU A 793 20.19 -9.06 2.42
CA GLU A 793 21.36 -8.21 2.16
C GLU A 793 22.60 -8.76 2.87
N GLN A 794 22.40 -9.31 4.07
CA GLN A 794 23.46 -10.02 4.78
C GLN A 794 23.87 -11.29 4.02
N HIS A 795 22.91 -12.06 3.53
CA HIS A 795 23.16 -13.24 2.71
C HIS A 795 23.91 -12.91 1.41
N THR A 796 23.47 -11.90 0.65
CA THR A 796 24.15 -11.45 -0.57
C THR A 796 25.60 -11.07 -0.27
N ARG A 797 25.84 -10.29 0.79
CA ARG A 797 27.21 -9.89 1.19
C ARG A 797 28.07 -11.10 1.56
N GLU A 798 27.53 -12.03 2.34
CA GLU A 798 28.24 -13.26 2.72
C GLU A 798 28.58 -14.14 1.49
N ASN A 799 27.65 -14.24 0.52
CA ASN A 799 27.87 -14.95 -0.73
C ASN A 799 28.97 -14.28 -1.56
N LYS A 800 28.94 -12.95 -1.73
CA LYS A 800 29.99 -12.21 -2.44
C LYS A 800 31.35 -12.35 -1.78
N GLU A 801 31.41 -12.29 -0.46
CA GLU A 801 32.65 -12.53 0.29
C GLU A 801 33.15 -13.98 0.16
N ALA A 802 32.25 -14.97 0.15
CA ALA A 802 32.61 -16.37 -0.05
C ALA A 802 33.14 -16.62 -1.47
N TRP A 803 32.51 -16.03 -2.47
CA TRP A 803 32.94 -16.12 -3.85
C TRP A 803 34.30 -15.47 -4.06
N ALA A 804 34.51 -14.25 -3.53
CA ALA A 804 35.81 -13.58 -3.57
C ALA A 804 36.94 -14.39 -2.88
N ARG A 805 36.61 -15.11 -1.80
CA ARG A 805 37.56 -16.05 -1.16
C ARG A 805 37.90 -17.24 -2.04
N ALA A 806 36.91 -17.84 -2.71
CA ALA A 806 37.11 -18.97 -3.61
C ALA A 806 37.98 -18.59 -4.81
N VAL A 807 37.72 -17.44 -5.44
CA VAL A 807 38.54 -16.92 -6.56
C VAL A 807 39.99 -16.69 -6.11
N ALA A 808 40.19 -16.10 -4.93
CA ALA A 808 41.55 -15.89 -4.38
C ALA A 808 42.29 -17.20 -4.04
N GLU A 809 41.57 -18.26 -3.67
CA GLU A 809 42.15 -19.59 -3.45
C GLU A 809 42.54 -20.26 -4.79
N GLU A 810 41.71 -20.16 -5.82
CA GLU A 810 42.03 -20.69 -7.16
C GLU A 810 43.22 -19.96 -7.83
N GLU A 811 43.26 -18.62 -7.76
CA GLU A 811 44.42 -17.85 -8.24
C GLU A 811 45.72 -18.15 -7.44
N GLY A 812 45.56 -18.47 -6.15
CA GLY A 812 46.66 -18.89 -5.28
C GLY A 812 47.19 -20.30 -5.61
N GLU A 813 46.35 -21.20 -6.09
CA GLU A 813 46.74 -22.55 -6.53
C GLU A 813 47.33 -22.56 -7.95
N GLU A 814 46.85 -21.73 -8.88
CA GLU A 814 47.49 -21.58 -10.22
C GLU A 814 48.92 -21.01 -10.11
N GLY A 815 49.18 -20.17 -9.10
CA GLY A 815 50.53 -19.68 -8.78
C GLY A 815 51.50 -20.77 -8.28
N ILE A 816 51.00 -21.92 -7.82
CA ILE A 816 51.82 -23.03 -7.31
C ILE A 816 52.21 -24.02 -8.43
N TRP A 817 51.43 -24.08 -9.52
CA TRP A 817 51.78 -24.89 -10.69
C TRP A 817 52.70 -24.17 -11.71
N SER A 818 52.84 -22.84 -11.59
CA SER A 818 53.77 -22.06 -12.43
C SER A 818 55.22 -22.04 -11.91
N SER A 819 55.52 -22.62 -10.74
CA SER A 819 56.87 -22.54 -10.13
C SER A 819 57.71 -23.82 -10.22
N ASP A 820 57.25 -24.87 -10.91
CA ASP A 820 57.99 -26.14 -11.08
C ASP A 820 58.48 -26.40 -12.52
N GLU A 821 58.47 -25.40 -13.40
CA GLU A 821 59.22 -25.40 -14.67
C GLU A 821 60.16 -24.20 -14.76
N ASP A 822 61.34 -24.29 -14.12
CA ASP A 822 62.58 -23.62 -14.53
C ASP A 822 63.83 -24.26 -13.89
#